data_AF-A0A7J5YTY4-F1
#
_entry.id   AF-A0A7J5YTY4-F1
#
_cell.length_a   1.000
_cell.length_b   1.000
_cell.length_c   1.000
_cell.angle_alpha   90.00
_cell.angle_beta   90.00
_cell.angle_gamma   90.00
#
_symmetry.space_group_name_H-M   'P 1'
#
loop_
_entity.id
_entity.type
_entity.pdbx_description
1 polymer ?
#
loop_
_entity_poly.entity_id
_entity_poly.type
_entity_poly.pdbx_seq_one_letter_code
_entity_poly.pdbx_strand_id
1 'polypeptide(L)'
;MYLYEILTPNAIPKGFMDGKQACERMIHALELDPNLFRIGQSKIFFRTGVLAHLEEERDLKITDIIIYFQSVCRGYLARKAFAKKQQQLSALKVLQRNCAAYLKLRHWQWWRLFTKVKPLLQVTRQEEEMQAKDEELVKTKERQLKVENELVEMERKHQQLIEEKNILAEQLHAETELFAEAEEMRVRLLSRKQELEEILHDLESRVEEEEERNQSMQNEKKKMQSHIQDLEEQLDEEEAARQKLQLDKVTAEAKIKKNGGGHSHAGGPQLQEKKLLEDRIGEMTSQLTEEEEKAKNLGKVKNKQELMMVDLEERLKKEEKTRQELEKAKRKLDAETTDLQDQIAELQAQIEELKIQLSKKEEELQASLARSDDETLQKNNALKQVRELQAHLAELQEDLESEKMCRSKAEKLKRDLSEELEALKTELEDTLDTTAAQQELRSKREQEVAELKKAIDDETRNHEAQIQEVRQRHGTALEEVSEQLEQAKRFKANLEKKQSLESENKELAVDVKSLQQLKGESEHKRKKLESQLQEFVSRTTEVERVKAELSERSHRLQTELDNASALLEESEKKGVKLAKEADKLNSKLQDSEELRQEETRQKLNLSGQIRQLEVERSTLLEQQEEDEEARRNLEKQLQTVQAQKKLDEDVGSVEGLEEVKRKLQKDMELTTQRLEEKTMSMDKMEKTKNRLQQELDDLMVDLDHQRQIVSSLEKKQKKFDQLLAEEKTISARYAEERDRAEAEAREKDTKALSMARALEEALEEGGAGEVQQAAPR
;
A
#
# COMPACT_ATOMS: atom_id res chain seq x y z
N MET A 1 -7.13 4.93 22.17
CA MET A 1 -8.15 5.39 23.13
C MET A 1 -8.64 4.20 23.94
N TYR A 2 -9.84 3.65 23.69
CA TYR A 2 -10.53 2.64 24.52
C TYR A 2 -9.66 1.49 25.07
N LEU A 3 -8.70 0.97 24.30
CA LEU A 3 -7.84 -0.16 24.68
C LEU A 3 -7.18 -0.02 26.07
N TYR A 4 -6.66 1.17 26.40
CA TYR A 4 -5.98 1.45 27.67
C TYR A 4 -6.84 2.21 28.69
N GLU A 5 -8.14 2.42 28.43
CA GLU A 5 -9.02 3.19 29.32
C GLU A 5 -9.17 2.53 30.70
N ILE A 6 -9.03 1.21 30.76
CA ILE A 6 -8.99 0.41 32.01
C ILE A 6 -7.81 0.78 32.94
N LEU A 7 -6.72 1.33 32.40
CA LEU A 7 -5.59 1.83 33.20
C LEU A 7 -5.86 3.21 33.80
N THR A 8 -6.81 3.98 33.24
CA THR A 8 -7.09 5.37 33.60
C THR A 8 -8.54 5.58 34.06
N PRO A 9 -9.01 4.84 35.08
CA PRO A 9 -10.40 4.92 35.52
C PRO A 9 -10.77 6.35 35.96
N ASN A 10 -11.86 6.88 35.38
CA ASN A 10 -12.38 8.24 35.58
C ASN A 10 -11.56 9.40 34.96
N ALA A 11 -10.49 9.13 34.19
CA ALA A 11 -9.76 10.19 33.47
C ALA A 11 -10.60 10.87 32.36
N ILE A 12 -11.51 10.10 31.76
CA ILE A 12 -12.51 10.58 30.80
C ILE A 12 -13.86 10.80 31.52
N PRO A 13 -14.46 11.99 31.48
CA PRO A 13 -15.81 12.23 31.98
C PRO A 13 -16.87 11.43 31.20
N LYS A 14 -17.93 10.96 31.88
CA LYS A 14 -19.04 10.24 31.24
C LYS A 14 -19.82 11.15 30.29
N GLY A 15 -19.58 11.01 29.00
CA GLY A 15 -20.22 11.78 27.92
C GLY A 15 -19.44 11.65 26.61
N PHE A 16 -19.83 12.40 25.59
CA PHE A 16 -19.02 12.56 24.39
C PHE A 16 -17.87 13.55 24.65
N MET A 17 -16.67 13.21 24.21
CA MET A 17 -15.47 14.06 24.22
C MET A 17 -14.71 13.83 22.93
N ASP A 18 -14.00 14.86 22.43
CA ASP A 18 -13.10 14.69 21.29
C ASP A 18 -12.03 13.62 21.59
N GLY A 19 -11.76 12.76 20.61
CA GLY A 19 -10.88 11.61 20.78
C GLY A 19 -9.42 11.97 21.05
N LYS A 20 -8.94 13.12 20.54
CA LYS A 20 -7.59 13.62 20.80
C LYS A 20 -7.52 14.18 22.22
N GLN A 21 -8.45 15.06 22.61
CA GLN A 21 -8.52 15.63 23.97
C GLN A 21 -8.72 14.54 25.04
N ALA A 22 -9.51 13.50 24.76
CA ALA A 22 -9.68 12.37 25.66
C ALA A 22 -8.37 11.58 25.81
N CYS A 23 -7.62 11.34 24.73
CA CYS A 23 -6.31 10.70 24.82
C CYS A 23 -5.25 11.58 25.52
N GLU A 24 -5.29 12.90 25.36
CA GLU A 24 -4.45 13.85 26.12
C GLU A 24 -4.69 13.69 27.64
N ARG A 25 -5.95 13.58 28.07
CA ARG A 25 -6.32 13.31 29.47
C ARG A 25 -5.88 11.92 29.94
N MET A 26 -6.05 10.88 29.13
CA MET A 26 -5.56 9.54 29.46
C MET A 26 -4.04 9.52 29.64
N ILE A 27 -3.29 10.14 28.73
CA ILE A 27 -1.82 10.18 28.79
C ILE A 27 -1.33 10.94 30.03
N HIS A 28 -2.00 12.03 30.40
CA HIS A 28 -1.73 12.72 31.67
C HIS A 28 -2.07 11.85 32.89
N ALA A 29 -3.14 11.05 32.84
CA ALA A 29 -3.50 10.12 33.92
C ALA A 29 -2.61 8.86 34.00
N LEU A 30 -1.85 8.56 32.94
CA LEU A 30 -0.79 7.55 32.93
C LEU A 30 0.58 8.12 33.34
N GLU A 31 0.67 9.43 33.63
CA GLU A 31 1.89 10.15 34.02
C GLU A 31 3.10 9.96 33.07
N LEU A 32 2.83 9.69 31.78
CA LEU A 32 3.87 9.42 30.78
C LEU A 32 4.71 10.67 30.48
N ASP A 33 6.04 10.53 30.44
CA ASP A 33 6.97 11.60 30.05
C ASP A 33 6.64 12.10 28.62
N PRO A 34 6.44 13.43 28.42
CA PRO A 34 6.21 14.03 27.10
C PRO A 34 7.27 13.73 26.02
N ASN A 35 8.44 13.19 26.37
CA ASN A 35 9.46 12.74 25.42
C ASN A 35 9.17 11.37 24.82
N LEU A 36 8.33 10.55 25.47
CA LEU A 36 8.00 9.17 25.09
C LEU A 36 6.87 9.06 24.05
N PHE A 37 6.12 10.15 23.80
CA PHE A 37 5.02 10.15 22.84
C PHE A 37 4.92 11.46 22.02
N ARG A 38 4.19 11.42 20.90
CA ARG A 38 3.80 12.59 20.09
C ARG A 38 2.34 12.43 19.65
N ILE A 39 1.50 13.42 19.94
CA ILE A 39 0.07 13.39 19.62
C ILE A 39 -0.16 14.08 18.26
N GLY A 40 -0.47 13.29 17.24
CA GLY A 40 -0.89 13.77 15.93
C GLY A 40 -2.41 14.03 15.87
N GLN A 41 -2.90 14.36 14.68
CA GLN A 41 -4.31 14.73 14.48
C GLN A 41 -5.27 13.52 14.53
N SER A 42 -4.80 12.33 14.16
CA SER A 42 -5.60 11.08 14.12
C SER A 42 -4.89 9.86 14.70
N LYS A 43 -3.62 9.99 15.09
CA LYS A 43 -2.77 8.92 15.63
C LYS A 43 -1.83 9.48 16.70
N ILE A 44 -1.43 8.64 17.64
CA ILE A 44 -0.43 8.93 18.66
C ILE A 44 0.77 8.04 18.37
N PHE A 45 1.95 8.65 18.31
CA PHE A 45 3.20 7.96 18.07
C PHE A 45 3.91 7.78 19.41
N PHE A 46 4.30 6.56 19.75
CA PHE A 46 5.05 6.24 20.96
C PHE A 46 6.48 5.85 20.59
N ARG A 47 7.45 6.08 21.51
CA ARG A 47 8.77 5.47 21.39
C ARG A 47 8.69 3.95 21.61
N THR A 48 9.68 3.23 21.07
CA THR A 48 9.85 1.78 21.23
C THR A 48 9.78 1.38 22.71
N GLY A 49 9.11 0.26 23.01
CA GLY A 49 8.93 -0.28 24.36
C GLY A 49 7.75 0.28 25.15
N VAL A 50 7.35 1.54 24.92
CA VAL A 50 6.28 2.21 25.71
C VAL A 50 4.94 1.49 25.59
N LEU A 51 4.57 1.04 24.38
CA LEU A 51 3.34 0.27 24.16
C LEU A 51 3.39 -1.13 24.79
N ALA A 52 4.56 -1.78 24.86
CA ALA A 52 4.69 -3.10 25.49
C ALA A 52 4.41 -3.02 27.00
N HIS A 53 4.99 -2.02 27.67
CA HIS A 53 4.71 -1.74 29.09
C HIS A 53 3.23 -1.41 29.35
N LEU A 54 2.57 -0.70 28.43
CA LEU A 54 1.14 -0.39 28.54
C LEU A 54 0.24 -1.61 28.30
N GLU A 55 0.66 -2.60 27.51
CA GLU A 55 -0.04 -3.89 27.43
C GLU A 55 0.21 -4.76 28.67
N GLU A 56 1.43 -4.80 29.22
CA GLU A 56 1.74 -5.59 30.43
C GLU A 56 0.92 -5.14 31.65
N GLU A 57 0.87 -3.84 31.96
CA GLU A 57 0.00 -3.30 33.01
C GLU A 57 -1.50 -3.54 32.70
N ARG A 58 -1.89 -3.50 31.42
CA ARG A 58 -3.29 -3.71 31.00
C ARG A 58 -3.73 -5.17 31.17
N ASP A 59 -2.92 -6.14 30.76
CA ASP A 59 -3.22 -7.55 30.91
C ASP A 59 -3.24 -7.98 32.39
N LEU A 60 -2.40 -7.38 33.24
CA LEU A 60 -2.50 -7.53 34.70
C LEU A 60 -3.86 -7.06 35.24
N LYS A 61 -4.40 -5.92 34.75
CA LYS A 61 -5.76 -5.45 35.15
C LYS A 61 -6.89 -6.28 34.56
N ILE A 62 -6.72 -6.83 33.36
CA ILE A 62 -7.75 -7.61 32.66
C ILE A 62 -7.80 -9.06 33.17
N THR A 63 -6.70 -9.60 33.72
CA THR A 63 -6.59 -10.99 34.18
C THR A 63 -7.70 -11.41 35.16
N ASP A 64 -7.98 -10.61 36.18
CA ASP A 64 -9.06 -10.92 37.16
C ASP A 64 -10.44 -10.98 36.49
N ILE A 65 -10.70 -10.06 35.55
CA ILE A 65 -11.96 -9.99 34.80
C ILE A 65 -12.09 -11.22 33.88
N ILE A 66 -10.99 -11.63 33.23
CA ILE A 66 -10.95 -12.86 32.41
C ILE A 66 -11.19 -14.09 33.29
N ILE A 67 -10.54 -14.22 34.45
CA ILE A 67 -10.72 -15.37 35.35
C ILE A 67 -12.17 -15.44 35.82
N TYR A 68 -12.76 -14.31 36.24
CA TYR A 68 -14.16 -14.24 36.64
C TYR A 68 -15.10 -14.62 35.48
N PHE A 69 -14.96 -14.00 34.31
CA PHE A 69 -15.76 -14.30 33.13
C PHE A 69 -15.66 -15.78 32.73
N GLN A 70 -14.45 -16.33 32.65
CA GLN A 70 -14.25 -17.76 32.36
C GLN A 70 -14.92 -18.65 33.40
N SER A 71 -14.90 -18.31 34.69
CA SER A 71 -15.58 -19.08 35.74
C SER A 71 -17.11 -19.08 35.56
N VAL A 72 -17.70 -17.93 35.22
CA VAL A 72 -19.13 -17.77 34.92
C VAL A 72 -19.51 -18.57 33.67
N CYS A 73 -18.71 -18.50 32.60
CA CYS A 73 -18.91 -19.27 31.38
C CYS A 73 -18.80 -20.79 31.61
N ARG A 74 -17.77 -21.26 32.33
CA ARG A 74 -17.63 -22.67 32.72
C ARG A 74 -18.84 -23.13 33.53
N GLY A 75 -19.28 -22.34 34.50
CA GLY A 75 -20.48 -22.62 35.30
C GLY A 75 -21.77 -22.66 34.49
N TYR A 76 -21.95 -21.75 33.53
CA TYR A 76 -23.10 -21.74 32.61
C TYR A 76 -23.11 -22.98 31.70
N LEU A 77 -21.98 -23.30 31.08
CA LEU A 77 -21.82 -24.49 30.23
C LEU A 77 -22.06 -25.78 31.03
N ALA A 78 -21.50 -25.89 32.24
CA ALA A 78 -21.73 -27.03 33.13
C ALA A 78 -23.21 -27.19 33.50
N ARG A 79 -23.90 -26.11 33.89
CA ARG A 79 -25.35 -26.16 34.18
C ARG A 79 -26.19 -26.53 32.95
N LYS A 80 -25.85 -26.01 31.76
CA LYS A 80 -26.54 -26.34 30.49
C LYS A 80 -26.31 -27.81 30.09
N ALA A 81 -25.10 -28.32 30.25
CA ALA A 81 -24.77 -29.73 30.01
C ALA A 81 -25.44 -30.66 31.02
N PHE A 82 -25.48 -30.28 32.31
CA PHE A 82 -26.18 -31.02 33.36
C PHE A 82 -27.68 -31.10 33.09
N ALA A 83 -28.34 -29.98 32.76
CA ALA A 83 -29.75 -29.96 32.38
C ALA A 83 -30.04 -30.87 31.16
N LYS A 84 -29.14 -30.87 30.16
CA LYS A 84 -29.23 -31.79 29.01
C LYS A 84 -29.08 -33.26 29.44
N LYS A 85 -28.10 -33.61 30.28
CA LYS A 85 -27.94 -34.97 30.84
C LYS A 85 -29.16 -35.39 31.69
N GLN A 86 -29.75 -34.48 32.46
CA GLN A 86 -30.97 -34.73 33.26
C GLN A 86 -32.20 -34.97 32.37
N GLN A 87 -32.37 -34.18 31.30
CA GLN A 87 -33.42 -34.40 30.30
C GLN A 87 -33.23 -35.74 29.58
N GLN A 88 -31.99 -36.07 29.18
CA GLN A 88 -31.64 -37.36 28.59
C GLN A 88 -31.93 -38.54 29.53
N LEU A 89 -31.62 -38.43 30.83
CA LEU A 89 -31.93 -39.46 31.82
C LEU A 89 -33.46 -39.65 32.01
N SER A 90 -34.24 -38.56 31.96
CA SER A 90 -35.70 -38.62 31.99
C SER A 90 -36.27 -39.30 30.74
N ALA A 91 -35.79 -38.90 29.56
CA ALA A 91 -36.15 -39.52 28.28
C ALA A 91 -35.75 -41.01 28.23
N LEU A 92 -34.57 -41.36 28.74
CA LEU A 92 -34.09 -42.74 28.84
C LEU A 92 -35.01 -43.60 29.71
N LYS A 93 -35.46 -43.10 30.87
CA LYS A 93 -36.43 -43.81 31.74
C LYS A 93 -37.78 -44.02 31.02
N VAL A 94 -38.24 -43.04 30.24
CA VAL A 94 -39.47 -43.18 29.42
C VAL A 94 -39.27 -44.20 28.29
N LEU A 95 -38.13 -44.17 27.60
CA LEU A 95 -37.77 -45.14 26.55
C LEU A 95 -37.66 -46.56 27.12
N GLN A 96 -36.93 -46.76 28.22
CA GLN A 96 -36.82 -48.05 28.92
C GLN A 96 -38.21 -48.60 29.30
N ARG A 97 -39.10 -47.76 29.85
CA ARG A 97 -40.48 -48.16 30.18
C ARG A 97 -41.28 -48.56 28.94
N ASN A 98 -41.15 -47.81 27.84
CA ASN A 98 -41.84 -48.11 26.58
C ASN A 98 -41.29 -49.38 25.90
N CYS A 99 -39.97 -49.59 25.91
CA CYS A 99 -39.34 -50.83 25.43
C CYS A 99 -39.77 -52.04 26.26
N ALA A 100 -39.80 -51.93 27.59
CA ALA A 100 -40.29 -52.99 28.47
C ALA A 100 -41.78 -53.30 28.24
N ALA A 101 -42.62 -52.29 27.97
CA ALA A 101 -44.02 -52.49 27.59
C ALA A 101 -44.14 -53.15 26.20
N TYR A 102 -43.36 -52.71 25.21
CA TYR A 102 -43.33 -53.30 23.87
C TYR A 102 -42.86 -54.77 23.89
N LEU A 103 -41.84 -55.12 24.68
CA LEU A 103 -41.37 -56.50 24.83
C LEU A 103 -42.46 -57.43 25.38
N LYS A 104 -43.35 -56.93 26.26
CA LYS A 104 -44.54 -57.65 26.73
C LYS A 104 -45.64 -57.73 25.65
N LEU A 105 -45.88 -56.64 24.91
CA LEU A 105 -47.00 -56.53 23.96
C LEU A 105 -46.73 -57.16 22.59
N ARG A 106 -45.48 -57.20 22.10
CA ARG A 106 -45.14 -57.61 20.71
C ARG A 106 -45.58 -59.04 20.33
N HIS A 107 -45.71 -59.92 21.31
CA HIS A 107 -46.16 -61.31 21.11
C HIS A 107 -47.65 -61.52 21.45
N TRP A 108 -48.34 -60.50 21.99
CA TRP A 108 -49.74 -60.58 22.35
C TRP A 108 -50.63 -60.54 21.08
N GLN A 109 -51.57 -61.49 20.97
CA GLN A 109 -52.33 -61.67 19.73
C GLN A 109 -53.28 -60.49 19.44
N TRP A 110 -53.84 -59.86 20.47
CA TRP A 110 -54.66 -58.64 20.33
C TRP A 110 -53.85 -57.45 19.79
N TRP A 111 -52.58 -57.30 20.21
CA TRP A 111 -51.69 -56.27 19.66
C TRP A 111 -51.44 -56.50 18.17
N ARG A 112 -51.17 -57.74 17.76
CA ARG A 112 -50.96 -58.11 16.34
C ARG A 112 -52.20 -57.84 15.47
N LEU A 113 -53.41 -58.07 15.99
CA LEU A 113 -54.65 -57.71 15.32
C LEU A 113 -54.79 -56.18 15.20
N PHE A 114 -54.62 -55.45 16.30
CA PHE A 114 -54.68 -53.99 16.34
C PHE A 114 -53.70 -53.33 15.35
N THR A 115 -52.44 -53.80 15.27
CA THR A 115 -51.45 -53.27 14.32
C THR A 115 -51.78 -53.54 12.86
N LYS A 116 -52.63 -54.53 12.54
CA LYS A 116 -53.12 -54.78 11.17
C LYS A 116 -54.36 -53.93 10.83
N VAL A 117 -55.18 -53.59 11.81
CA VAL A 117 -56.42 -52.82 11.62
C VAL A 117 -56.18 -51.30 11.67
N LYS A 118 -55.34 -50.80 12.60
CA LYS A 118 -55.08 -49.35 12.76
C LYS A 118 -54.64 -48.67 11.45
N PRO A 119 -53.76 -49.24 10.60
CA PRO A 119 -53.37 -48.63 9.32
C PRO A 119 -54.47 -48.55 8.26
N LEU A 120 -55.67 -49.07 8.52
CA LEU A 120 -56.85 -48.93 7.65
C LEU A 120 -57.74 -47.74 8.06
N LEU A 121 -57.48 -47.13 9.22
CA LEU A 121 -58.22 -46.01 9.79
C LEU A 121 -57.35 -44.73 9.75
N GLN A 122 -57.01 -44.27 8.54
CA GLN A 122 -56.04 -43.19 8.33
C GLN A 122 -56.61 -41.77 8.21
N VAL A 123 -57.94 -41.60 8.07
CA VAL A 123 -58.55 -40.33 7.61
C VAL A 123 -58.07 -39.10 8.41
N THR A 124 -58.15 -39.13 9.74
CA THR A 124 -57.70 -38.01 10.59
C THR A 124 -56.20 -37.78 10.52
N ARG A 125 -55.40 -38.85 10.36
CA ARG A 125 -53.95 -38.74 10.20
C ARG A 125 -53.57 -38.14 8.84
N GLN A 126 -54.33 -38.43 7.78
CA GLN A 126 -54.10 -37.82 6.46
C GLN A 126 -54.43 -36.32 6.48
N GLU A 127 -55.40 -35.90 7.29
CA GLU A 127 -55.74 -34.50 7.53
C GLU A 127 -54.64 -33.78 8.35
N GLU A 128 -54.15 -34.40 9.43
CA GLU A 128 -52.98 -33.91 10.21
C GLU A 128 -51.71 -33.80 9.35
N GLU A 129 -51.41 -34.82 8.53
CA GLU A 129 -50.23 -34.82 7.64
C GLU A 129 -50.37 -33.81 6.49
N MET A 130 -51.58 -33.53 6.03
CA MET A 130 -51.86 -32.48 5.02
C MET A 130 -51.62 -31.09 5.61
N GLN A 131 -52.21 -30.78 6.78
CA GLN A 131 -52.02 -29.48 7.44
C GLN A 131 -50.54 -29.22 7.77
N ALA A 132 -49.82 -30.23 8.26
CA ALA A 132 -48.38 -30.13 8.50
C ALA A 132 -47.57 -29.87 7.21
N LYS A 133 -47.98 -30.43 6.08
CA LYS A 133 -47.35 -30.20 4.77
C LYS A 133 -47.67 -28.83 4.19
N ASP A 134 -48.88 -28.33 4.37
CA ASP A 134 -49.25 -26.97 3.96
C ASP A 134 -48.48 -25.91 4.78
N GLU A 135 -48.34 -26.09 6.10
CA GLU A 135 -47.48 -25.24 6.93
C GLU A 135 -46.01 -25.27 6.48
N GLU A 136 -45.47 -26.44 6.15
CA GLU A 136 -44.10 -26.59 5.66
C GLU A 136 -43.91 -25.93 4.29
N LEU A 137 -44.89 -26.06 3.39
CA LEU A 137 -44.90 -25.39 2.08
C LEU A 137 -44.97 -23.87 2.20
N VAL A 138 -45.81 -23.32 3.10
CA VAL A 138 -45.88 -21.87 3.35
C VAL A 138 -44.54 -21.35 3.87
N LYS A 139 -44.00 -21.95 4.94
CA LYS A 139 -42.71 -21.55 5.53
C LYS A 139 -41.54 -21.69 4.57
N THR A 140 -41.60 -22.63 3.63
CA THR A 140 -40.60 -22.79 2.57
C THR A 140 -40.73 -21.71 1.50
N LYS A 141 -41.96 -21.42 1.04
CA LYS A 141 -42.22 -20.34 0.06
C LYS A 141 -41.86 -18.96 0.60
N GLU A 142 -42.15 -18.65 1.86
CA GLU A 142 -41.78 -17.39 2.50
C GLU A 142 -40.25 -17.18 2.52
N ARG A 143 -39.51 -18.25 2.88
CA ARG A 143 -38.03 -18.23 2.86
C ARG A 143 -37.48 -18.11 1.45
N GLN A 144 -38.03 -18.86 0.50
CA GLN A 144 -37.62 -18.80 -0.90
C GLN A 144 -37.83 -17.39 -1.46
N LEU A 145 -39.04 -16.83 -1.32
CA LEU A 145 -39.37 -15.48 -1.80
C LEU A 145 -38.46 -14.41 -1.17
N LYS A 146 -38.11 -14.56 0.12
CA LYS A 146 -37.15 -13.65 0.76
C LYS A 146 -35.76 -13.73 0.09
N VAL A 147 -35.21 -14.94 -0.06
CA VAL A 147 -33.89 -15.15 -0.67
C VAL A 147 -33.87 -14.74 -2.15
N GLU A 148 -34.97 -14.95 -2.87
CA GLU A 148 -35.15 -14.56 -4.27
C GLU A 148 -35.15 -13.04 -4.44
N ASN A 149 -35.84 -12.30 -3.56
CA ASN A 149 -35.77 -10.84 -3.52
C ASN A 149 -34.37 -10.31 -3.15
N GLU A 150 -33.70 -10.92 -2.15
CA GLU A 150 -32.34 -10.55 -1.76
C GLU A 150 -31.33 -10.81 -2.89
N LEU A 151 -31.50 -11.92 -3.64
CA LEU A 151 -30.68 -12.25 -4.81
C LEU A 151 -30.88 -11.26 -5.95
N VAL A 152 -32.14 -10.91 -6.29
CA VAL A 152 -32.44 -9.91 -7.33
C VAL A 152 -31.90 -8.52 -6.97
N GLU A 153 -31.93 -8.12 -5.70
CA GLU A 153 -31.33 -6.85 -5.28
C GLU A 153 -29.80 -6.86 -5.41
N MET A 154 -29.15 -7.99 -5.10
CA MET A 154 -27.71 -8.16 -5.26
C MET A 154 -27.28 -8.27 -6.72
N GLU A 155 -28.04 -8.94 -7.58
CA GLU A 155 -27.81 -9.00 -9.03
C GLU A 155 -27.95 -7.61 -9.67
N ARG A 156 -28.96 -6.83 -9.26
CA ARG A 156 -29.10 -5.43 -9.68
C ARG A 156 -27.89 -4.58 -9.28
N LYS A 157 -27.40 -4.71 -8.04
CA LYS A 157 -26.16 -4.02 -7.59
C LYS A 157 -24.94 -4.46 -8.36
N HIS A 158 -24.82 -5.75 -8.67
CA HIS A 158 -23.71 -6.29 -9.47
C HIS A 158 -23.71 -5.70 -10.89
N GLN A 159 -24.88 -5.62 -11.53
CA GLN A 159 -25.00 -5.00 -12.85
C GLN A 159 -24.67 -3.50 -12.84
N GLN A 160 -25.04 -2.76 -11.78
CA GLN A 160 -24.65 -1.36 -11.62
C GLN A 160 -23.12 -1.20 -11.52
N LEU A 161 -22.45 -2.05 -10.72
CA LEU A 161 -20.99 -2.04 -10.59
C LEU A 161 -20.27 -2.49 -11.88
N ILE A 162 -20.88 -3.34 -12.70
CA ILE A 162 -20.38 -3.68 -14.04
C ILE A 162 -20.47 -2.44 -14.96
N GLU A 163 -21.58 -1.71 -14.93
CA GLU A 163 -21.75 -0.52 -15.76
C GLU A 163 -20.78 0.61 -15.37
N GLU A 164 -20.63 0.89 -14.07
CA GLU A 164 -19.65 1.85 -13.54
C GLU A 164 -18.21 1.46 -13.95
N LYS A 165 -17.87 0.16 -13.89
CA LYS A 165 -16.58 -0.35 -14.36
C LYS A 165 -16.40 -0.19 -15.88
N ASN A 166 -17.45 -0.40 -16.68
CA ASN A 166 -17.37 -0.24 -18.14
C ASN A 166 -17.12 1.23 -18.51
N ILE A 167 -17.86 2.16 -17.88
CA ILE A 167 -17.67 3.61 -18.07
C ILE A 167 -16.23 4.03 -17.71
N LEU A 168 -15.69 3.53 -16.60
CA LEU A 168 -14.29 3.78 -16.21
C LEU A 168 -13.28 3.19 -17.21
N ALA A 169 -13.59 2.05 -17.84
CA ALA A 169 -12.73 1.45 -18.85
C ALA A 169 -12.77 2.23 -20.19
N GLU A 170 -13.92 2.77 -20.57
CA GLU A 170 -14.08 3.65 -21.73
C GLU A 170 -13.35 4.99 -21.51
N GLN A 171 -13.47 5.58 -20.31
CA GLN A 171 -12.73 6.78 -19.91
C GLN A 171 -11.21 6.56 -19.96
N LEU A 172 -10.71 5.46 -19.37
CA LEU A 172 -9.30 5.11 -19.41
C LEU A 172 -8.78 4.88 -20.85
N HIS A 173 -9.61 4.33 -21.74
CA HIS A 173 -9.25 4.17 -23.15
C HIS A 173 -9.14 5.52 -23.86
N ALA A 174 -10.10 6.43 -23.67
CA ALA A 174 -10.08 7.77 -24.25
C ALA A 174 -8.91 8.62 -23.70
N GLU A 175 -8.60 8.52 -22.40
CA GLU A 175 -7.41 9.13 -21.81
C GLU A 175 -6.12 8.57 -22.42
N THR A 176 -6.05 7.26 -22.68
CA THR A 176 -4.90 6.63 -23.34
C THR A 176 -4.70 7.15 -24.77
N GLU A 177 -5.78 7.39 -25.52
CA GLU A 177 -5.72 8.01 -26.85
C GLU A 177 -5.26 9.48 -26.77
N LEU A 178 -5.81 10.26 -25.83
CA LEU A 178 -5.37 11.65 -25.58
C LEU A 178 -3.90 11.74 -25.15
N PHE A 179 -3.39 10.79 -24.36
CA PHE A 179 -1.97 10.70 -24.02
C PHE A 179 -1.10 10.39 -25.26
N ALA A 180 -1.57 9.57 -26.19
CA ALA A 180 -0.87 9.29 -27.43
C ALA A 180 -0.83 10.53 -28.35
N GLU A 181 -1.95 11.26 -28.50
CA GLU A 181 -2.00 12.53 -29.24
C GLU A 181 -1.09 13.59 -28.61
N ALA A 182 -1.09 13.72 -27.28
CA ALA A 182 -0.25 14.66 -26.54
C ALA A 182 1.24 14.33 -26.68
N GLU A 183 1.62 13.05 -26.65
CA GLU A 183 3.01 12.63 -26.86
C GLU A 183 3.45 12.86 -28.31
N GLU A 184 2.59 12.57 -29.30
CA GLU A 184 2.89 12.88 -30.71
C GLU A 184 3.07 14.39 -30.92
N MET A 185 2.21 15.22 -30.32
CA MET A 185 2.36 16.67 -30.34
C MET A 185 3.64 17.12 -29.63
N ARG A 186 4.03 16.48 -28.52
CA ARG A 186 5.30 16.75 -27.82
C ARG A 186 6.51 16.43 -28.68
N VAL A 187 6.48 15.33 -29.44
CA VAL A 187 7.53 14.97 -30.41
C VAL A 187 7.59 15.97 -31.56
N ARG A 188 6.44 16.39 -32.13
CA ARG A 188 6.40 17.45 -33.16
C ARG A 188 6.98 18.77 -32.65
N LEU A 189 6.64 19.17 -31.42
CA LEU A 189 7.18 20.38 -30.78
C LEU A 189 8.69 20.26 -30.48
N LEU A 190 9.18 19.07 -30.14
CA LEU A 190 10.61 18.82 -29.94
C LEU A 190 11.40 18.93 -31.25
N SER A 191 10.88 18.37 -32.36
CA SER A 191 11.45 18.58 -33.71
C SER A 191 11.49 20.06 -34.06
N ARG A 192 10.37 20.77 -33.87
CA ARG A 192 10.30 22.20 -34.19
C ARG A 192 11.21 23.06 -33.30
N LYS A 193 11.45 22.64 -32.05
CA LYS A 193 12.45 23.25 -31.17
C LYS A 193 13.86 23.06 -31.73
N GLN A 194 14.21 21.85 -32.16
CA GLN A 194 15.52 21.56 -32.76
C GLN A 194 15.75 22.37 -34.04
N GLU A 195 14.76 22.44 -34.95
CA GLU A 195 14.81 23.30 -36.15
C GLU A 195 15.06 24.78 -35.81
N LEU A 196 14.47 25.29 -34.72
CA LEU A 196 14.65 26.67 -34.27
C LEU A 196 15.99 26.89 -33.57
N GLU A 197 16.52 25.89 -32.87
CA GLU A 197 17.87 25.94 -32.26
C GLU A 197 18.97 25.89 -33.34
N GLU A 198 18.78 25.11 -34.41
CA GLU A 198 19.66 25.14 -35.60
C GLU A 198 19.63 26.52 -36.29
N ILE A 199 18.45 27.08 -36.55
CA ILE A 199 18.30 28.42 -37.16
C ILE A 199 18.90 29.52 -36.25
N LEU A 200 18.76 29.42 -34.94
CA LEU A 200 19.38 30.37 -34.01
C LEU A 200 20.91 30.29 -34.08
N HIS A 201 21.48 29.08 -34.11
CA HIS A 201 22.93 28.91 -34.18
C HIS A 201 23.53 29.42 -35.52
N ASP A 202 22.84 29.19 -36.64
CA ASP A 202 23.17 29.77 -37.95
C ASP A 202 23.11 31.32 -37.93
N LEU A 203 22.20 31.91 -37.16
CA LEU A 203 22.08 33.37 -37.02
C LEU A 203 23.12 33.95 -36.07
N GLU A 204 23.45 33.27 -34.96
CA GLU A 204 24.54 33.64 -34.05
C GLU A 204 25.88 33.67 -34.79
N SER A 205 26.22 32.59 -35.51
CA SER A 205 27.42 32.49 -36.35
C SER A 205 27.50 33.62 -37.41
N ARG A 206 26.37 33.99 -38.02
CA ARG A 206 26.30 35.11 -38.96
C ARG A 206 26.49 36.49 -38.31
N VAL A 207 26.10 36.65 -37.05
CA VAL A 207 26.38 37.89 -36.30
C VAL A 207 27.88 37.95 -35.99
N GLU A 208 28.51 36.86 -35.57
CA GLU A 208 29.97 36.78 -35.37
C GLU A 208 30.74 37.11 -36.67
N GLU A 209 30.34 36.54 -37.83
CA GLU A 209 30.95 36.88 -39.13
C GLU A 209 30.85 38.37 -39.46
N GLU A 210 29.70 39.02 -39.25
CA GLU A 210 29.53 40.45 -39.52
C GLU A 210 30.20 41.35 -38.47
N GLU A 211 30.35 40.92 -37.21
CA GLU A 211 31.16 41.62 -36.23
C GLU A 211 32.66 41.60 -36.59
N GLU A 212 33.21 40.45 -37.03
CA GLU A 212 34.56 40.38 -37.59
C GLU A 212 34.71 41.27 -38.83
N ARG A 213 33.73 41.23 -39.75
CA ARG A 213 33.72 42.03 -40.98
C ARG A 213 33.70 43.53 -40.67
N ASN A 214 32.88 43.96 -39.71
CA ASN A 214 32.80 45.34 -39.23
C ASN A 214 34.11 45.77 -38.52
N GLN A 215 34.70 44.91 -37.70
CA GLN A 215 35.98 45.22 -37.04
C GLN A 215 37.15 45.28 -38.04
N SER A 216 37.14 44.45 -39.09
CA SER A 216 38.07 44.57 -40.21
C SER A 216 37.92 45.90 -40.96
N MET A 217 36.68 46.25 -41.36
CA MET A 217 36.34 47.55 -41.97
C MET A 217 36.75 48.74 -41.08
N GLN A 218 36.59 48.64 -39.76
CA GLN A 218 36.99 49.68 -38.82
C GLN A 218 38.52 49.81 -38.72
N ASN A 219 39.27 48.72 -38.87
CA ASN A 219 40.73 48.73 -38.92
C ASN A 219 41.27 49.24 -40.27
N GLU A 220 40.62 48.92 -41.39
CA GLU A 220 40.92 49.55 -42.68
C GLU A 220 40.62 51.05 -42.68
N LYS A 221 39.50 51.46 -42.09
CA LYS A 221 39.18 52.88 -41.87
C LYS A 221 40.26 53.60 -41.06
N LYS A 222 40.76 53.01 -39.97
CA LYS A 222 41.89 53.57 -39.19
C LYS A 222 43.16 53.72 -40.04
N LYS A 223 43.53 52.71 -40.84
CA LYS A 223 44.68 52.80 -41.77
C LYS A 223 44.48 53.92 -42.80
N MET A 224 43.28 54.04 -43.37
CA MET A 224 42.95 55.09 -44.34
C MET A 224 42.99 56.48 -43.70
N GLN A 225 42.51 56.63 -42.47
CA GLN A 225 42.59 57.89 -41.71
C GLN A 225 44.05 58.26 -41.39
N SER A 226 44.89 57.30 -40.98
CA SER A 226 46.33 57.53 -40.81
C SER A 226 46.96 57.99 -42.14
N HIS A 227 46.65 57.33 -43.25
CA HIS A 227 47.24 57.69 -44.54
C HIS A 227 46.77 59.05 -45.07
N ILE A 228 45.53 59.46 -44.77
CA ILE A 228 45.05 60.82 -45.02
C ILE A 228 45.85 61.81 -44.16
N GLN A 229 46.06 61.53 -42.88
CA GLN A 229 46.84 62.40 -41.99
C GLN A 229 48.32 62.50 -42.42
N ASP A 230 48.94 61.40 -42.84
CA ASP A 230 50.31 61.39 -43.42
C ASP A 230 50.41 62.30 -44.66
N LEU A 231 49.34 62.35 -45.47
CA LEU A 231 49.25 63.18 -46.69
C LEU A 231 48.90 64.65 -46.38
N GLU A 232 48.15 64.91 -45.32
CA GLU A 232 47.90 66.27 -44.81
C GLU A 232 49.19 66.88 -44.24
N GLU A 233 49.98 66.13 -43.46
CA GLU A 233 51.29 66.58 -42.97
C GLU A 233 52.28 66.83 -44.14
N GLN A 234 52.34 65.94 -45.13
CA GLN A 234 53.15 66.16 -46.35
C GLN A 234 52.71 67.38 -47.17
N LEU A 235 51.41 67.69 -47.19
CA LEU A 235 50.89 68.87 -47.88
C LEU A 235 51.30 70.17 -47.15
N ASP A 236 51.22 70.18 -45.82
CA ASP A 236 51.68 71.31 -44.99
C ASP A 236 53.20 71.52 -45.11
N GLU A 237 54.01 70.47 -45.21
CA GLU A 237 55.46 70.57 -45.47
C GLU A 237 55.76 71.18 -46.86
N GLU A 238 55.06 70.76 -47.91
CA GLU A 238 55.20 71.33 -49.26
C GLU A 238 54.67 72.77 -49.33
N GLU A 239 53.58 73.12 -48.63
CA GLU A 239 53.12 74.51 -48.52
C GLU A 239 54.15 75.39 -47.79
N ALA A 240 54.77 74.90 -46.71
CA ALA A 240 55.85 75.61 -46.03
C ALA A 240 57.10 75.80 -46.92
N ALA A 241 57.49 74.76 -47.68
CA ALA A 241 58.57 74.84 -48.67
C ALA A 241 58.25 75.84 -49.79
N ARG A 242 56.99 75.89 -50.24
CA ARG A 242 56.48 76.83 -51.25
C ARG A 242 56.45 78.27 -50.75
N GLN A 243 56.06 78.51 -49.50
CA GLN A 243 56.12 79.84 -48.88
C GLN A 243 57.57 80.35 -48.77
N LYS A 244 58.52 79.48 -48.41
CA LYS A 244 59.95 79.78 -48.40
C LYS A 244 60.48 80.16 -49.80
N LEU A 245 60.15 79.37 -50.83
CA LEU A 245 60.51 79.68 -52.23
C LEU A 245 59.90 81.01 -52.73
N GLN A 246 58.69 81.36 -52.28
CA GLN A 246 58.06 82.64 -52.61
C GLN A 246 58.80 83.83 -51.95
N LEU A 247 59.31 83.66 -50.73
CA LEU A 247 60.18 84.63 -50.05
C LEU A 247 61.52 84.83 -50.78
N ASP A 248 62.16 83.73 -51.21
CA ASP A 248 63.38 83.78 -52.03
C ASP A 248 63.12 84.47 -53.38
N LYS A 249 61.98 84.19 -54.02
CA LYS A 249 61.56 84.84 -55.27
C LYS A 249 61.40 86.35 -55.10
N VAL A 250 60.67 86.83 -54.08
CA VAL A 250 60.51 88.28 -53.83
C VAL A 250 61.87 88.95 -53.59
N THR A 251 62.78 88.25 -52.91
CA THR A 251 64.15 88.70 -52.66
C THR A 251 65.01 88.76 -53.94
N ALA A 252 64.68 87.96 -54.96
CA ALA A 252 65.29 88.02 -56.30
C ALA A 252 64.66 89.11 -57.18
N GLU A 253 63.34 89.26 -57.20
CA GLU A 253 62.64 90.30 -57.97
C GLU A 253 63.04 91.72 -57.50
N ALA A 254 63.29 91.89 -56.20
CA ALA A 254 63.85 93.12 -55.63
C ALA A 254 65.25 93.49 -56.19
N LYS A 255 66.04 92.53 -56.69
CA LYS A 255 67.34 92.80 -57.34
C LYS A 255 67.21 93.16 -58.82
N ILE A 256 66.12 92.76 -59.48
CA ILE A 256 65.90 92.96 -60.93
C ILE A 256 65.27 94.33 -61.21
N LYS A 257 64.52 94.92 -60.26
CA LYS A 257 63.79 96.19 -60.44
C LYS A 257 64.67 97.46 -60.37
N LYS A 258 65.81 97.46 -61.06
CA LYS A 258 66.79 98.58 -61.09
C LYS A 258 67.53 98.71 -62.45
N ASN A 259 66.83 99.11 -63.53
CA ASN A 259 67.35 99.89 -64.70
C ASN A 259 66.31 100.10 -65.84
N GLY A 260 66.12 101.35 -66.32
CA GLY A 260 65.51 101.77 -67.63
C GLY A 260 63.98 101.59 -67.83
N GLY A 261 63.22 102.40 -68.62
CA GLY A 261 63.44 103.74 -69.25
C GLY A 261 63.84 103.78 -70.74
N GLY A 262 63.25 104.55 -71.68
CA GLY A 262 61.97 105.33 -71.68
C GLY A 262 61.89 106.51 -72.70
N HIS A 263 60.71 106.72 -73.35
CA HIS A 263 60.32 107.86 -74.26
C HIS A 263 61.02 107.92 -75.65
N SER A 264 60.67 108.70 -76.70
CA SER A 264 59.65 109.77 -77.01
C SER A 264 59.11 109.60 -78.48
N HIS A 265 58.72 110.54 -79.39
CA HIS A 265 58.51 112.03 -79.48
C HIS A 265 57.71 112.43 -80.78
N ALA A 266 56.97 113.55 -80.78
CA ALA A 266 56.59 114.46 -81.93
C ALA A 266 55.75 113.94 -83.14
N GLY A 267 55.07 114.75 -83.97
CA GLY A 267 54.70 116.19 -83.94
C GLY A 267 54.40 116.81 -85.35
N GLY A 268 53.51 117.83 -85.48
CA GLY A 268 53.36 118.64 -86.72
C GLY A 268 51.93 119.16 -87.06
N PRO A 269 51.72 120.24 -87.87
CA PRO A 269 50.44 121.01 -87.90
C PRO A 269 49.87 121.40 -89.30
N GLN A 270 48.71 122.12 -89.31
CA GLN A 270 48.53 123.49 -89.89
C GLN A 270 47.28 123.79 -90.79
N LEU A 271 46.48 124.81 -90.38
CA LEU A 271 45.51 125.71 -91.11
C LEU A 271 44.47 125.15 -92.12
N GLN A 272 43.49 125.92 -92.66
CA GLN A 272 42.51 126.86 -92.05
C GLN A 272 41.51 127.33 -93.14
N GLU A 273 40.44 126.56 -93.39
CA GLU A 273 39.32 126.99 -94.27
C GLU A 273 37.94 126.60 -93.71
N LYS A 274 37.91 125.96 -92.53
CA LYS A 274 36.77 125.22 -92.00
C LYS A 274 35.75 126.06 -91.20
N LYS A 275 36.08 127.32 -90.88
CA LYS A 275 35.36 128.10 -89.86
C LYS A 275 33.91 128.51 -90.20
N LEU A 276 33.50 128.38 -91.46
CA LEU A 276 32.10 128.58 -91.90
C LEU A 276 31.31 127.26 -92.03
N LEU A 277 31.97 126.11 -91.86
CA LEU A 277 31.32 124.80 -91.67
C LEU A 277 31.24 124.44 -90.19
N GLU A 278 32.15 124.92 -89.35
CA GLU A 278 32.22 124.61 -87.91
C GLU A 278 30.92 124.96 -87.16
N ASP A 279 30.31 126.12 -87.40
CA ASP A 279 29.04 126.50 -86.73
C ASP A 279 27.88 125.58 -87.11
N ARG A 280 27.80 125.15 -88.39
CA ARG A 280 26.76 124.22 -88.88
C ARG A 280 27.01 122.77 -88.47
N ILE A 281 28.28 122.40 -88.29
CA ILE A 281 28.69 121.14 -87.66
C ILE A 281 28.36 121.20 -86.17
N GLY A 282 28.45 122.36 -85.51
CA GLY A 282 28.15 122.53 -84.08
C GLY A 282 26.74 122.08 -83.68
N GLU A 283 25.69 122.57 -84.35
CA GLU A 283 24.31 122.15 -84.09
C GLU A 283 24.10 120.64 -84.32
N MET A 284 24.57 120.13 -85.46
CA MET A 284 24.49 118.69 -85.78
C MET A 284 25.26 117.83 -84.78
N THR A 285 26.42 118.31 -84.30
CA THR A 285 27.22 117.60 -83.28
C THR A 285 26.51 117.61 -81.94
N SER A 286 25.88 118.72 -81.54
CA SER A 286 25.11 118.80 -80.30
C SER A 286 23.95 117.81 -80.30
N GLN A 287 23.18 117.74 -81.39
CA GLN A 287 22.09 116.78 -81.54
C GLN A 287 22.60 115.34 -81.56
N LEU A 288 23.72 115.07 -82.24
CA LEU A 288 24.38 113.76 -82.20
C LEU A 288 24.79 113.37 -80.77
N THR A 289 25.39 114.27 -79.99
CA THR A 289 25.80 113.95 -78.61
C THR A 289 24.63 113.69 -77.66
N GLU A 290 23.47 114.31 -77.87
CA GLU A 290 22.26 113.97 -77.11
C GLU A 290 21.73 112.57 -77.47
N GLU A 291 21.70 112.21 -78.75
CA GLU A 291 21.28 110.87 -79.19
C GLU A 291 22.30 109.79 -78.79
N GLU A 292 23.60 110.11 -78.77
CA GLU A 292 24.64 109.22 -78.24
C GLU A 292 24.47 108.99 -76.73
N GLU A 293 24.22 110.01 -75.91
CA GLU A 293 23.90 109.81 -74.48
C GLU A 293 22.56 109.08 -74.28
N LYS A 294 21.53 109.33 -75.09
CA LYS A 294 20.27 108.54 -75.04
C LYS A 294 20.53 107.07 -75.36
N ALA A 295 21.24 106.77 -76.46
CA ALA A 295 21.59 105.41 -76.87
C ALA A 295 22.46 104.69 -75.81
N LYS A 296 23.42 105.39 -75.22
CA LYS A 296 24.32 104.89 -74.16
C LYS A 296 23.59 104.64 -72.84
N ASN A 297 22.59 105.46 -72.49
CA ASN A 297 21.75 105.23 -71.31
C ASN A 297 20.71 104.12 -71.54
N LEU A 298 20.13 104.02 -72.74
CA LEU A 298 19.32 102.86 -73.16
C LEU A 298 20.15 101.56 -73.13
N GLY A 299 21.41 101.59 -73.57
CA GLY A 299 22.34 100.46 -73.47
C GLY A 299 22.59 100.02 -72.03
N LYS A 300 22.82 100.97 -71.09
CA LYS A 300 22.93 100.66 -69.65
C LYS A 300 21.67 100.01 -69.09
N VAL A 301 20.48 100.53 -69.45
CA VAL A 301 19.19 99.98 -69.00
C VAL A 301 18.96 98.58 -69.57
N LYS A 302 19.22 98.40 -70.88
CA LYS A 302 19.15 97.10 -71.55
C LYS A 302 20.06 96.06 -70.87
N ASN A 303 21.35 96.35 -70.71
CA ASN A 303 22.29 95.42 -70.08
C ASN A 303 21.88 95.07 -68.64
N LYS A 304 21.29 96.03 -67.89
CA LYS A 304 20.75 95.78 -66.55
C LYS A 304 19.49 94.88 -66.57
N GLN A 305 18.63 95.04 -67.58
CA GLN A 305 17.47 94.16 -67.79
C GLN A 305 17.90 92.76 -68.22
N GLU A 306 18.88 92.63 -69.11
CA GLU A 306 19.44 91.32 -69.52
C GLU A 306 20.09 90.59 -68.34
N LEU A 307 20.90 91.27 -67.52
CA LEU A 307 21.42 90.70 -66.27
C LEU A 307 20.32 90.28 -65.28
N MET A 308 19.24 91.07 -65.16
CA MET A 308 18.12 90.76 -64.28
C MET A 308 17.28 89.58 -64.80
N MET A 309 17.15 89.41 -66.13
CA MET A 309 16.52 88.23 -66.72
C MET A 309 17.35 86.96 -66.46
N VAL A 310 18.68 87.01 -66.61
CA VAL A 310 19.55 85.86 -66.34
C VAL A 310 19.52 85.46 -64.85
N ASP A 311 19.56 86.43 -63.92
CA ASP A 311 19.41 86.18 -62.48
C ASP A 311 18.04 85.57 -62.12
N LEU A 312 16.96 86.03 -62.76
CA LEU A 312 15.62 85.44 -62.59
C LEU A 312 15.49 84.04 -63.21
N GLU A 313 16.09 83.78 -64.37
CA GLU A 313 16.14 82.45 -64.98
C GLU A 313 16.96 81.46 -64.15
N GLU A 314 18.08 81.88 -63.58
CA GLU A 314 18.85 81.05 -62.66
C GLU A 314 18.07 80.73 -61.39
N ARG A 315 17.38 81.72 -60.81
CA ARG A 315 16.52 81.51 -59.64
C ARG A 315 15.36 80.56 -59.97
N LEU A 316 14.72 80.71 -61.12
CA LEU A 316 13.66 79.80 -61.56
C LEU A 316 14.19 78.37 -61.71
N LYS A 317 15.33 78.17 -62.38
CA LYS A 317 15.95 76.83 -62.53
C LYS A 317 16.39 76.22 -61.18
N LYS A 318 16.84 77.05 -60.23
CA LYS A 318 17.15 76.62 -58.85
C LYS A 318 15.89 76.20 -58.10
N GLU A 319 14.81 76.98 -58.21
CA GLU A 319 13.52 76.70 -57.54
C GLU A 319 12.77 75.51 -58.16
N GLU A 320 12.83 75.32 -59.47
CA GLU A 320 12.32 74.12 -60.13
C GLU A 320 13.07 72.85 -59.68
N LYS A 321 14.39 72.96 -59.48
CA LYS A 321 15.22 71.86 -58.97
C LYS A 321 14.88 71.54 -57.50
N THR A 322 14.84 72.54 -56.62
CA THR A 322 14.48 72.32 -55.20
C THR A 322 13.06 71.77 -55.08
N ARG A 323 12.10 72.23 -55.90
CA ARG A 323 10.74 71.66 -55.92
C ARG A 323 10.72 70.19 -56.35
N GLN A 324 11.51 69.80 -57.35
CA GLN A 324 11.65 68.39 -57.75
C GLN A 324 12.32 67.53 -56.67
N GLU A 325 13.28 68.07 -55.93
CA GLU A 325 13.94 67.39 -54.81
C GLU A 325 12.97 67.23 -53.62
N LEU A 326 12.17 68.25 -53.32
CA LEU A 326 11.10 68.21 -52.32
C LEU A 326 9.96 67.25 -52.70
N GLU A 327 9.54 67.18 -53.97
CA GLU A 327 8.56 66.17 -54.41
C GLU A 327 9.11 64.74 -54.24
N LYS A 328 10.39 64.50 -54.53
CA LYS A 328 11.04 63.18 -54.31
C LYS A 328 11.14 62.84 -52.84
N ALA A 329 11.54 63.80 -51.99
CA ALA A 329 11.59 63.62 -50.54
C ALA A 329 10.19 63.34 -49.98
N LYS A 330 9.16 64.08 -50.42
CA LYS A 330 7.78 63.84 -49.99
C LYS A 330 7.32 62.43 -50.38
N ARG A 331 7.52 61.99 -51.64
CA ARG A 331 7.10 60.64 -52.07
C ARG A 331 7.81 59.51 -51.31
N LYS A 332 9.03 59.74 -50.82
CA LYS A 332 9.69 58.81 -49.89
C LYS A 332 9.01 58.79 -48.52
N LEU A 333 8.82 59.95 -47.90
CA LEU A 333 8.15 60.06 -46.60
C LEU A 333 6.70 59.55 -46.62
N ASP A 334 5.96 59.79 -47.70
CA ASP A 334 4.61 59.26 -47.91
C ASP A 334 4.64 57.71 -47.95
N ALA A 335 5.65 57.08 -48.58
CA ALA A 335 5.82 55.63 -48.65
C ALA A 335 6.34 55.02 -47.33
N GLU A 336 7.35 55.64 -46.71
CA GLU A 336 7.85 55.26 -45.37
C GLU A 336 6.72 55.34 -44.32
N THR A 337 5.77 56.27 -44.49
CA THR A 337 4.57 56.37 -43.64
C THR A 337 3.58 55.23 -43.89
N THR A 338 3.37 54.78 -45.14
CA THR A 338 2.51 53.61 -45.40
C THR A 338 3.15 52.31 -44.92
N ASP A 339 4.45 52.12 -45.15
CA ASP A 339 5.18 50.92 -44.70
C ASP A 339 5.13 50.77 -43.16
N LEU A 340 5.25 51.89 -42.43
CA LEU A 340 5.09 51.91 -40.98
C LEU A 340 3.63 51.71 -40.52
N GLN A 341 2.63 52.17 -41.28
CA GLN A 341 1.22 51.92 -40.97
C GLN A 341 0.86 50.44 -41.13
N ASP A 342 1.35 49.79 -42.19
CA ASP A 342 1.13 48.36 -42.44
C ASP A 342 1.85 47.51 -41.38
N GLN A 343 3.09 47.84 -41.00
CA GLN A 343 3.79 47.19 -39.88
C GLN A 343 3.04 47.34 -38.54
N ILE A 344 2.48 48.51 -38.25
CA ILE A 344 1.66 48.72 -37.04
C ILE A 344 0.38 47.88 -37.08
N ALA A 345 -0.27 47.74 -38.25
CA ALA A 345 -1.45 46.90 -38.41
C ALA A 345 -1.13 45.40 -38.25
N GLU A 346 0.00 44.94 -38.80
CA GLU A 346 0.47 43.56 -38.63
C GLU A 346 0.81 43.23 -37.17
N LEU A 347 1.53 44.12 -36.48
CA LEU A 347 1.82 43.97 -35.06
C LEU A 347 0.55 43.98 -34.19
N GLN A 348 -0.46 44.79 -34.54
CA GLN A 348 -1.75 44.77 -33.85
C GLN A 348 -2.50 43.45 -34.07
N ALA A 349 -2.46 42.87 -35.27
CA ALA A 349 -3.03 41.57 -35.55
C ALA A 349 -2.33 40.45 -34.77
N GLN A 350 -0.99 40.45 -34.74
CA GLN A 350 -0.20 39.49 -33.96
C GLN A 350 -0.48 39.59 -32.45
N ILE A 351 -0.63 40.81 -31.91
CA ILE A 351 -1.00 41.04 -30.50
C ILE A 351 -2.39 40.46 -30.20
N GLU A 352 -3.38 40.63 -31.09
CA GLU A 352 -4.73 40.10 -30.85
C GLU A 352 -4.78 38.57 -30.98
N GLU A 353 -4.03 37.98 -31.91
CA GLU A 353 -3.88 36.53 -31.99
C GLU A 353 -3.21 35.97 -30.73
N LEU A 354 -2.14 36.59 -30.24
CA LEU A 354 -1.46 36.16 -29.01
C LEU A 354 -2.37 36.25 -27.78
N LYS A 355 -3.27 37.23 -27.68
CA LYS A 355 -4.31 37.26 -26.63
C LYS A 355 -5.28 36.09 -26.74
N ILE A 356 -5.73 35.75 -27.95
CA ILE A 356 -6.64 34.63 -28.18
C ILE A 356 -5.95 33.29 -27.86
N GLN A 357 -4.67 33.15 -28.19
CA GLN A 357 -3.87 31.98 -27.80
C GLN A 357 -3.67 31.92 -26.28
N LEU A 358 -3.38 33.04 -25.61
CA LEU A 358 -3.24 33.12 -24.15
C LEU A 358 -4.55 32.74 -23.43
N SER A 359 -5.69 33.32 -23.83
CA SER A 359 -7.01 33.02 -23.27
C SER A 359 -7.34 31.53 -23.35
N LYS A 360 -7.04 30.88 -24.48
CA LYS A 360 -7.21 29.42 -24.62
C LYS A 360 -6.29 28.63 -23.68
N LYS A 361 -5.05 29.08 -23.47
CA LYS A 361 -4.12 28.43 -22.53
C LYS A 361 -4.52 28.64 -21.07
N GLU A 362 -5.16 29.76 -20.73
CA GLU A 362 -5.77 29.97 -19.41
C GLU A 362 -6.98 29.07 -19.18
N GLU A 363 -7.84 28.87 -20.19
CA GLU A 363 -8.96 27.92 -20.17
C GLU A 363 -8.47 26.46 -20.06
N GLU A 364 -7.50 26.05 -20.88
CA GLU A 364 -6.86 24.72 -20.80
C GLU A 364 -6.22 24.46 -19.43
N LEU A 365 -5.57 25.48 -18.85
CA LEU A 365 -4.97 25.40 -17.52
C LEU A 365 -6.02 25.22 -16.42
N GLN A 366 -7.13 25.96 -16.44
CA GLN A 366 -8.23 25.74 -15.49
C GLN A 366 -8.88 24.36 -15.66
N ALA A 367 -9.08 23.91 -16.90
CA ALA A 367 -9.63 22.57 -17.19
C ALA A 367 -8.67 21.42 -16.80
N SER A 368 -7.38 21.71 -16.62
CA SER A 368 -6.37 20.75 -16.12
C SER A 368 -6.28 20.78 -14.59
N LEU A 369 -6.38 21.96 -13.97
CA LEU A 369 -6.45 22.11 -12.50
C LEU A 369 -7.71 21.44 -11.94
N ALA A 370 -8.88 21.68 -12.54
CA ALA A 370 -10.14 21.06 -12.13
C ALA A 370 -10.09 19.52 -12.19
N ARG A 371 -9.48 18.94 -13.25
CA ARG A 371 -9.24 17.50 -13.35
C ARG A 371 -8.30 16.99 -12.25
N SER A 372 -7.23 17.72 -11.93
CA SER A 372 -6.31 17.35 -10.86
C SER A 372 -6.95 17.37 -9.46
N ASP A 373 -7.89 18.29 -9.21
CA ASP A 373 -8.70 18.32 -7.99
C ASP A 373 -9.68 17.13 -7.93
N ASP A 374 -10.36 16.80 -9.04
CA ASP A 374 -11.26 15.63 -9.12
C ASP A 374 -10.50 14.30 -8.98
N GLU A 375 -9.36 14.13 -9.66
CA GLU A 375 -8.44 12.99 -9.48
C GLU A 375 -8.00 12.87 -8.01
N THR A 376 -7.68 13.99 -7.37
CA THR A 376 -7.28 14.03 -5.95
C THR A 376 -8.45 13.64 -5.04
N LEU A 377 -9.69 14.03 -5.37
CA LEU A 377 -10.89 13.60 -4.66
C LEU A 377 -11.14 12.09 -4.82
N GLN A 378 -11.07 11.57 -6.05
CA GLN A 378 -11.22 10.14 -6.35
C GLN A 378 -10.16 9.30 -5.64
N LYS A 379 -8.90 9.72 -5.69
CA LYS A 379 -7.76 9.08 -5.00
C LYS A 379 -7.98 9.02 -3.48
N ASN A 380 -8.51 10.08 -2.87
CA ASN A 380 -8.83 10.10 -1.45
C ASN A 380 -10.00 9.15 -1.10
N ASN A 381 -11.03 9.07 -1.97
CA ASN A 381 -12.14 8.13 -1.81
C ASN A 381 -11.66 6.67 -1.94
N ALA A 382 -10.85 6.36 -2.94
CA ALA A 382 -10.23 5.04 -3.12
C ALA A 382 -9.34 4.67 -1.92
N LEU A 383 -8.52 5.60 -1.41
CA LEU A 383 -7.71 5.39 -0.20
C LEU A 383 -8.56 5.16 1.06
N LYS A 384 -9.76 5.74 1.15
CA LYS A 384 -10.72 5.45 2.23
C LYS A 384 -11.29 4.05 2.08
N GLN A 385 -11.75 3.69 0.88
CA GLN A 385 -12.38 2.39 0.59
C GLN A 385 -11.38 1.22 0.74
N VAL A 386 -10.11 1.41 0.38
CA VAL A 386 -9.02 0.46 0.66
C VAL A 386 -8.82 0.24 2.17
N ARG A 387 -8.93 1.28 3.00
CA ARG A 387 -8.84 1.13 4.47
C ARG A 387 -10.04 0.42 5.06
N GLU A 388 -11.23 0.64 4.51
CA GLU A 388 -12.47 -0.05 4.92
C GLU A 388 -12.39 -1.55 4.56
N LEU A 389 -11.91 -1.89 3.36
CA LEU A 389 -11.64 -3.28 2.96
C LEU A 389 -10.51 -3.93 3.77
N GLN A 390 -9.46 -3.18 4.15
CA GLN A 390 -8.40 -3.67 5.04
C GLN A 390 -8.90 -3.94 6.47
N ALA A 391 -9.83 -3.13 6.97
CA ALA A 391 -10.48 -3.37 8.27
C ALA A 391 -11.32 -4.66 8.23
N HIS A 392 -12.18 -4.82 7.22
CA HIS A 392 -12.98 -6.05 7.05
C HIS A 392 -12.12 -7.31 6.82
N LEU A 393 -10.96 -7.20 6.16
CA LEU A 393 -10.00 -8.30 6.06
C LEU A 393 -9.41 -8.69 7.41
N ALA A 394 -9.12 -7.72 8.29
CA ALA A 394 -8.64 -7.99 9.65
C ALA A 394 -9.74 -8.62 10.54
N GLU A 395 -10.98 -8.10 10.46
CA GLU A 395 -12.14 -8.69 11.15
C GLU A 395 -12.36 -10.15 10.73
N LEU A 396 -12.35 -10.44 9.42
CA LEU A 396 -12.48 -11.80 8.90
C LEU A 396 -11.30 -12.72 9.24
N GLN A 397 -10.09 -12.16 9.47
CA GLN A 397 -8.95 -12.92 9.96
C GLN A 397 -9.10 -13.28 11.45
N GLU A 398 -9.55 -12.33 12.28
CA GLU A 398 -9.83 -12.59 13.70
C GLU A 398 -10.97 -13.62 13.87
N ASP A 399 -12.06 -13.49 13.11
CA ASP A 399 -13.16 -14.47 13.08
C ASP A 399 -12.65 -15.88 12.71
N LEU A 400 -11.84 -15.99 11.65
CA LEU A 400 -11.26 -17.25 11.19
C LEU A 400 -10.30 -17.88 12.21
N GLU A 401 -9.51 -17.07 12.93
CA GLU A 401 -8.66 -17.56 14.02
C GLU A 401 -9.48 -17.98 15.25
N SER A 402 -10.55 -17.26 15.57
CA SER A 402 -11.50 -17.64 16.60
C SER A 402 -12.17 -19.00 16.26
N GLU A 403 -12.56 -19.20 15.00
CA GLU A 403 -13.17 -20.45 14.52
C GLU A 403 -12.18 -21.60 14.58
N LYS A 404 -10.94 -21.43 14.09
CA LYS A 404 -9.85 -22.42 14.21
C LYS A 404 -9.62 -22.81 15.67
N MET A 405 -9.61 -21.84 16.60
CA MET A 405 -9.45 -22.11 18.03
C MET A 405 -10.65 -22.87 18.62
N CYS A 406 -11.88 -22.55 18.18
CA CYS A 406 -13.09 -23.27 18.60
C CYS A 406 -13.15 -24.69 18.02
N ARG A 407 -12.75 -24.88 16.77
CA ARG A 407 -12.65 -26.19 16.11
C ARG A 407 -11.62 -27.07 16.80
N SER A 408 -10.43 -26.54 17.11
CA SER A 408 -9.40 -27.25 17.89
C SER A 408 -9.91 -27.71 19.26
N LYS A 409 -10.63 -26.85 19.99
CA LYS A 409 -11.27 -27.19 21.28
C LYS A 409 -12.35 -28.27 21.11
N ALA A 410 -13.14 -28.22 20.04
CA ALA A 410 -14.15 -29.24 19.73
C ALA A 410 -13.53 -30.58 19.29
N GLU A 411 -12.45 -30.57 18.51
CA GLU A 411 -11.68 -31.76 18.11
C GLU A 411 -10.99 -32.41 19.31
N LYS A 412 -10.52 -31.62 20.29
CA LYS A 412 -10.02 -32.17 21.56
C LYS A 412 -11.14 -32.82 22.36
N LEU A 413 -12.23 -32.10 22.64
CA LEU A 413 -13.40 -32.67 23.34
C LEU A 413 -13.97 -33.91 22.66
N LYS A 414 -13.85 -34.02 21.32
CA LYS A 414 -14.22 -35.23 20.57
C LYS A 414 -13.27 -36.40 20.85
N ARG A 415 -11.95 -36.18 20.97
CA ARG A 415 -11.00 -37.21 21.39
C ARG A 415 -11.26 -37.64 22.84
N ASP A 416 -11.33 -36.67 23.75
CA ASP A 416 -11.60 -36.89 25.17
C ASP A 416 -12.88 -37.75 25.36
N LEU A 417 -13.97 -37.42 24.64
CA LEU A 417 -15.23 -38.20 24.67
C LEU A 417 -15.18 -39.55 23.94
N SER A 418 -14.28 -39.73 22.96
CA SER A 418 -14.04 -41.04 22.35
C SER A 418 -13.25 -41.95 23.29
N GLU A 419 -12.28 -41.42 24.02
CA GLU A 419 -11.50 -42.15 25.02
C GLU A 419 -12.38 -42.54 26.23
N GLU A 420 -13.26 -41.65 26.71
CA GLU A 420 -14.32 -42.00 27.69
C GLU A 420 -15.23 -43.14 27.19
N LEU A 421 -15.57 -43.16 25.89
CA LEU A 421 -16.49 -44.14 25.31
C LEU A 421 -15.84 -45.51 25.13
N GLU A 422 -14.57 -45.58 24.71
CA GLU A 422 -13.83 -46.85 24.67
C GLU A 422 -13.58 -47.40 26.08
N ALA A 423 -13.25 -46.56 27.07
CA ALA A 423 -13.14 -47.01 28.47
C ALA A 423 -14.45 -47.60 29.00
N LEU A 424 -15.59 -46.94 28.76
CA LEU A 424 -16.92 -47.44 29.14
C LEU A 424 -17.33 -48.72 28.39
N LYS A 425 -16.79 -48.98 27.18
CA LYS A 425 -16.93 -50.28 26.51
C LYS A 425 -16.11 -51.35 27.22
N THR A 426 -14.86 -51.06 27.60
CA THR A 426 -14.01 -52.04 28.30
C THR A 426 -14.62 -52.43 29.65
N GLU A 427 -15.09 -51.45 30.44
CA GLU A 427 -15.84 -51.72 31.67
C GLU A 427 -17.12 -52.56 31.39
N LEU A 428 -17.83 -52.29 30.30
CA LEU A 428 -19.01 -53.08 29.92
C LEU A 428 -18.64 -54.52 29.56
N GLU A 429 -17.56 -54.73 28.82
CA GLU A 429 -17.04 -56.06 28.45
C GLU A 429 -16.59 -56.84 29.71
N ASP A 430 -15.86 -56.21 30.64
CA ASP A 430 -15.51 -56.79 31.95
C ASP A 430 -16.76 -57.16 32.77
N THR A 431 -17.82 -56.33 32.76
CA THR A 431 -19.08 -56.66 33.46
C THR A 431 -19.86 -57.78 32.77
N LEU A 432 -19.71 -57.97 31.45
CA LEU A 432 -20.32 -59.08 30.71
C LEU A 432 -19.60 -60.40 31.01
N ASP A 433 -18.27 -60.41 31.00
CA ASP A 433 -17.46 -61.61 31.31
C ASP A 433 -17.63 -62.05 32.77
N THR A 434 -17.64 -61.11 33.72
CA THR A 434 -17.94 -61.44 35.13
C THR A 434 -19.38 -61.94 35.33
N THR A 435 -20.36 -61.42 34.57
CA THR A 435 -21.74 -61.94 34.56
C THR A 435 -21.81 -63.35 33.96
N ALA A 436 -21.10 -63.61 32.86
CA ALA A 436 -21.03 -64.92 32.22
C ALA A 436 -20.39 -65.97 33.14
N ALA A 437 -19.27 -65.63 33.80
CA ALA A 437 -18.62 -66.49 34.80
C ALA A 437 -19.55 -66.78 35.99
N GLN A 438 -20.31 -65.79 36.46
CA GLN A 438 -21.29 -65.98 37.53
C GLN A 438 -22.47 -66.87 37.08
N GLN A 439 -22.90 -66.78 35.82
CA GLN A 439 -23.93 -67.64 35.25
C GLN A 439 -23.45 -69.09 35.05
N GLU A 440 -22.19 -69.31 34.62
CA GLU A 440 -21.60 -70.66 34.60
C GLU A 440 -21.53 -71.28 36.00
N LEU A 441 -21.06 -70.52 36.99
CA LEU A 441 -20.87 -71.00 38.36
C LEU A 441 -22.22 -71.32 39.01
N ARG A 442 -23.27 -70.59 38.65
CA ARG A 442 -24.66 -70.94 38.97
C ARG A 442 -25.12 -72.23 38.25
N SER A 443 -24.86 -72.36 36.95
CA SER A 443 -25.24 -73.54 36.16
C SER A 443 -24.60 -74.82 36.72
N LYS A 444 -23.31 -74.76 37.09
CA LYS A 444 -22.58 -75.86 37.75
C LYS A 444 -23.23 -76.27 39.08
N ARG A 445 -23.63 -75.31 39.92
CA ARG A 445 -24.39 -75.59 41.16
C ARG A 445 -25.77 -76.17 40.91
N GLU A 446 -26.48 -75.72 39.87
CA GLU A 446 -27.78 -76.29 39.49
C GLU A 446 -27.64 -77.73 38.95
N GLN A 447 -26.54 -78.04 38.26
CA GLN A 447 -26.16 -79.40 37.87
C GLN A 447 -25.77 -80.27 39.08
N GLU A 448 -24.90 -79.80 39.98
CA GLU A 448 -24.53 -80.50 41.23
C GLU A 448 -25.78 -80.86 42.07
N VAL A 449 -26.73 -79.92 42.18
CA VAL A 449 -28.01 -80.16 42.86
C VAL A 449 -28.90 -81.17 42.11
N ALA A 450 -28.85 -81.23 40.78
CA ALA A 450 -29.55 -82.24 40.00
C ALA A 450 -28.91 -83.63 40.12
N GLU A 451 -27.58 -83.71 40.16
CA GLU A 451 -26.82 -84.95 40.36
C GLU A 451 -27.00 -85.50 41.77
N LEU A 452 -26.97 -84.63 42.80
CA LEU A 452 -27.28 -85.01 44.19
C LEU A 452 -28.74 -85.48 44.35
N LYS A 453 -29.70 -84.81 43.70
CA LYS A 453 -31.09 -85.29 43.68
C LYS A 453 -31.21 -86.66 43.01
N LYS A 454 -30.56 -86.85 41.85
CA LYS A 454 -30.53 -88.15 41.17
C LYS A 454 -29.90 -89.23 42.05
N ALA A 455 -28.80 -88.93 42.75
CA ALA A 455 -28.18 -89.86 43.69
C ALA A 455 -29.10 -90.23 44.86
N ILE A 456 -29.90 -89.28 45.37
CA ILE A 456 -30.93 -89.54 46.38
C ILE A 456 -32.09 -90.37 45.79
N ASP A 457 -32.54 -90.09 44.56
CA ASP A 457 -33.59 -90.87 43.88
C ASP A 457 -33.12 -92.31 43.59
N ASP A 458 -31.87 -92.50 43.17
CA ASP A 458 -31.29 -93.81 42.87
C ASP A 458 -30.96 -94.59 44.16
N GLU A 459 -30.55 -93.95 45.26
CA GLU A 459 -30.48 -94.61 46.57
C GLU A 459 -31.86 -94.91 47.16
N THR A 460 -32.86 -94.06 46.91
CA THR A 460 -34.26 -94.35 47.29
C THR A 460 -34.76 -95.56 46.51
N ARG A 461 -34.44 -95.68 45.21
CA ARG A 461 -34.70 -96.90 44.42
C ARG A 461 -33.95 -98.12 44.94
N ASN A 462 -32.69 -97.99 45.37
CA ASN A 462 -31.95 -99.10 45.98
C ASN A 462 -32.61 -99.56 47.28
N HIS A 463 -33.06 -98.63 48.13
CA HIS A 463 -33.80 -98.94 49.35
C HIS A 463 -35.19 -99.53 49.06
N GLU A 464 -35.93 -98.99 48.09
CA GLU A 464 -37.21 -99.55 47.63
C GLU A 464 -37.01 -100.96 47.06
N ALA A 465 -35.95 -101.20 46.28
CA ALA A 465 -35.61 -102.51 45.73
C ALA A 465 -35.21 -103.51 46.80
N GLN A 466 -34.43 -103.12 47.83
CA GLN A 466 -34.13 -103.97 48.98
C GLN A 466 -35.39 -104.27 49.81
N ILE A 467 -36.26 -103.28 50.03
CA ILE A 467 -37.57 -103.48 50.66
C ILE A 467 -38.45 -104.39 49.81
N GLN A 468 -38.38 -104.29 48.48
CA GLN A 468 -39.11 -105.13 47.54
C GLN A 468 -38.56 -106.56 47.53
N GLU A 469 -37.24 -106.76 47.64
CA GLU A 469 -36.63 -108.08 47.78
C GLU A 469 -37.01 -108.73 49.11
N VAL A 470 -36.99 -107.99 50.23
CA VAL A 470 -37.47 -108.47 51.54
C VAL A 470 -38.97 -108.79 51.48
N ARG A 471 -39.78 -107.94 50.84
CA ARG A 471 -41.20 -108.22 50.56
C ARG A 471 -41.39 -109.40 49.61
N GLN A 472 -40.46 -109.69 48.72
CA GLN A 472 -40.53 -110.83 47.80
C GLN A 472 -40.07 -112.13 48.47
N ARG A 473 -39.12 -112.11 49.41
CA ARG A 473 -38.78 -113.26 50.27
C ARG A 473 -39.93 -113.60 51.23
N HIS A 474 -40.58 -112.60 51.83
CA HIS A 474 -41.85 -112.79 52.55
C HIS A 474 -43.00 -113.15 51.60
N GLY A 475 -42.93 -112.67 50.35
CA GLY A 475 -43.89 -112.94 49.27
C GLY A 475 -43.88 -114.41 48.87
N THR A 476 -42.73 -115.00 48.56
CA THR A 476 -42.61 -116.43 48.25
C THR A 476 -43.07 -117.31 49.43
N ALA A 477 -42.76 -116.91 50.66
CA ALA A 477 -43.25 -117.59 51.87
C ALA A 477 -44.78 -117.44 52.10
N LEU A 478 -45.43 -116.47 51.45
CA LEU A 478 -46.89 -116.32 51.41
C LEU A 478 -47.49 -116.95 50.14
N GLU A 479 -46.75 -117.05 49.04
CA GLU A 479 -47.16 -117.71 47.79
C GLU A 479 -47.15 -119.23 47.95
N GLU A 480 -46.22 -119.83 48.71
CA GLU A 480 -46.31 -121.23 49.15
C GLU A 480 -47.61 -121.53 49.95
N VAL A 481 -48.18 -120.51 50.60
CA VAL A 481 -49.47 -120.58 51.31
C VAL A 481 -50.65 -120.21 50.41
N SER A 482 -50.44 -119.39 49.37
CA SER A 482 -51.49 -118.87 48.48
C SER A 482 -51.67 -119.66 47.18
N GLU A 483 -50.70 -120.48 46.74
CA GLU A 483 -50.90 -121.48 45.67
C GLU A 483 -51.91 -122.55 46.10
N GLN A 484 -52.08 -122.78 47.42
CA GLN A 484 -53.17 -123.60 47.97
C GLN A 484 -54.56 -122.93 47.86
N LEU A 485 -54.64 -121.67 47.42
CA LEU A 485 -55.86 -120.86 47.37
C LEU A 485 -56.23 -120.34 45.96
N GLU A 486 -55.23 -120.07 45.10
CA GLU A 486 -55.44 -119.41 43.79
C GLU A 486 -55.74 -120.33 42.59
N GLN A 487 -55.78 -121.67 42.76
CA GLN A 487 -56.38 -122.54 41.73
C GLN A 487 -57.86 -122.20 41.45
N ALA A 488 -58.54 -121.49 42.36
CA ALA A 488 -59.99 -121.28 42.35
C ALA A 488 -60.50 -120.07 41.54
N LYS A 489 -59.66 -119.18 40.98
CA LYS A 489 -60.12 -117.85 40.49
C LYS A 489 -59.73 -117.41 39.07
N ARG A 490 -59.14 -118.28 38.25
CA ARG A 490 -58.72 -117.94 36.85
C ARG A 490 -59.86 -117.86 35.80
N PHE A 491 -61.03 -117.31 36.13
CA PHE A 491 -62.14 -117.14 35.16
C PHE A 491 -62.97 -115.85 35.36
N LYS A 492 -62.45 -114.71 34.88
CA LYS A 492 -63.30 -113.57 34.47
C LYS A 492 -62.64 -112.64 33.41
N ALA A 493 -62.94 -112.91 32.14
CA ALA A 493 -62.70 -112.02 30.99
C ALA A 493 -63.46 -110.67 31.16
N ASN A 494 -63.00 -109.48 30.73
CA ASN A 494 -62.45 -108.96 29.45
C ASN A 494 -63.56 -108.45 28.47
N LEU A 495 -63.32 -107.34 27.72
CA LEU A 495 -64.20 -106.67 26.70
C LEU A 495 -65.37 -105.79 27.28
N GLU A 496 -65.97 -104.73 26.64
CA GLU A 496 -65.77 -104.03 25.33
C GLU A 496 -66.45 -102.61 25.14
N LYS A 497 -66.00 -101.85 24.10
CA LYS A 497 -66.62 -100.87 23.14
C LYS A 497 -67.70 -99.77 23.47
N LYS A 498 -67.32 -98.49 23.18
CA LYS A 498 -67.70 -97.59 22.03
C LYS A 498 -69.17 -97.41 21.51
N GLN A 499 -69.66 -96.14 21.39
CA GLN A 499 -70.52 -95.66 20.27
C GLN A 499 -70.76 -94.12 20.19
N SER A 500 -70.72 -93.51 18.97
CA SER A 500 -71.59 -92.41 18.44
C SER A 500 -70.95 -91.68 17.23
N LEU A 501 -71.53 -91.73 16.02
CA LEU A 501 -71.05 -90.99 14.82
C LEU A 501 -72.20 -90.67 13.83
N GLU A 502 -73.07 -89.70 14.15
CA GLU A 502 -74.15 -89.25 13.25
C GLU A 502 -74.32 -87.72 13.17
N SER A 503 -73.49 -86.93 13.87
CA SER A 503 -73.62 -85.46 13.93
C SER A 503 -72.97 -84.71 12.76
N GLU A 504 -71.83 -85.22 12.26
CA GLU A 504 -70.87 -84.47 11.43
C GLU A 504 -71.41 -84.10 10.03
N ASN A 505 -72.42 -84.82 9.53
CA ASN A 505 -72.94 -84.67 8.16
C ASN A 505 -73.78 -83.40 7.91
N LYS A 506 -74.13 -82.62 8.95
CA LYS A 506 -74.90 -81.38 8.79
C LYS A 506 -74.07 -80.09 8.78
N GLU A 507 -72.88 -80.11 9.37
CA GLU A 507 -72.03 -78.92 9.51
C GLU A 507 -71.33 -78.58 8.18
N LEU A 508 -70.81 -79.60 7.48
CA LEU A 508 -70.12 -79.50 6.20
C LEU A 508 -70.91 -78.77 5.09
N ALA A 509 -72.24 -78.75 5.16
CA ALA A 509 -73.10 -78.06 4.18
C ALA A 509 -73.13 -76.53 4.36
N VAL A 510 -72.79 -76.02 5.55
CA VAL A 510 -72.75 -74.59 5.85
C VAL A 510 -71.40 -73.99 5.43
N ASP A 511 -70.30 -74.70 5.71
CA ASP A 511 -68.94 -74.25 5.42
C ASP A 511 -68.69 -73.97 3.93
N VAL A 512 -69.26 -74.79 3.04
CA VAL A 512 -69.10 -74.61 1.58
C VAL A 512 -69.60 -73.25 1.10
N LYS A 513 -70.67 -72.69 1.69
CA LYS A 513 -71.15 -71.34 1.36
C LYS A 513 -70.27 -70.24 1.94
N SER A 514 -69.81 -70.41 3.18
CA SER A 514 -68.87 -69.49 3.84
C SER A 514 -67.58 -69.32 3.01
N LEU A 515 -67.00 -70.44 2.56
CA LEU A 515 -65.77 -70.46 1.78
C LEU A 515 -65.90 -69.78 0.40
N GLN A 516 -67.07 -69.85 -0.25
CA GLN A 516 -67.31 -69.17 -1.53
C GLN A 516 -67.33 -67.64 -1.37
N GLN A 517 -67.91 -67.11 -0.28
CA GLN A 517 -67.92 -65.67 -0.02
C GLN A 517 -66.51 -65.16 0.35
N LEU A 518 -65.80 -65.89 1.21
CA LEU A 518 -64.41 -65.58 1.59
C LEU A 518 -63.45 -65.55 0.38
N LYS A 519 -63.66 -66.42 -0.62
CA LYS A 519 -62.86 -66.41 -1.86
C LYS A 519 -62.98 -65.09 -2.62
N GLY A 520 -64.20 -64.56 -2.78
CA GLY A 520 -64.43 -63.32 -3.52
C GLY A 520 -63.77 -62.10 -2.86
N GLU A 521 -63.87 -61.99 -1.54
CA GLU A 521 -63.16 -60.96 -0.78
C GLU A 521 -61.63 -61.08 -0.89
N SER A 522 -61.11 -62.31 -0.88
CA SER A 522 -59.67 -62.59 -1.01
C SER A 522 -59.14 -62.17 -2.39
N GLU A 523 -59.86 -62.44 -3.48
CA GLU A 523 -59.46 -61.99 -4.82
C GLU A 523 -59.51 -60.46 -4.98
N HIS A 524 -60.49 -59.79 -4.38
CA HIS A 524 -60.54 -58.33 -4.41
C HIS A 524 -59.40 -57.70 -3.59
N LYS A 525 -59.08 -58.26 -2.41
CA LYS A 525 -57.91 -57.87 -1.61
C LYS A 525 -56.59 -58.12 -2.36
N ARG A 526 -56.45 -59.26 -3.07
CA ARG A 526 -55.26 -59.56 -3.90
C ARG A 526 -55.03 -58.48 -4.97
N LYS A 527 -56.04 -58.16 -5.78
CA LYS A 527 -55.90 -57.14 -6.83
C LYS A 527 -55.53 -55.75 -6.30
N LYS A 528 -56.06 -55.37 -5.12
CA LYS A 528 -55.70 -54.10 -4.47
C LYS A 528 -54.24 -54.09 -3.99
N LEU A 529 -53.76 -55.21 -3.42
CA LEU A 529 -52.37 -55.37 -3.01
C LEU A 529 -51.40 -55.42 -4.21
N GLU A 530 -51.78 -56.03 -5.33
CA GLU A 530 -51.01 -56.04 -6.57
C GLU A 530 -50.84 -54.61 -7.14
N SER A 531 -51.91 -53.81 -7.14
CA SER A 531 -51.83 -52.39 -7.54
C SER A 531 -50.90 -51.58 -6.64
N GLN A 532 -50.95 -51.80 -5.31
CA GLN A 532 -50.06 -51.11 -4.36
C GLN A 532 -48.60 -51.58 -4.49
N LEU A 533 -48.37 -52.88 -4.75
CA LEU A 533 -47.03 -53.41 -5.02
C LEU A 533 -46.43 -52.76 -6.27
N GLN A 534 -47.21 -52.60 -7.34
CA GLN A 534 -46.76 -51.98 -8.58
C GLN A 534 -46.42 -50.49 -8.41
N GLU A 535 -47.17 -49.76 -7.56
CA GLU A 535 -46.87 -48.38 -7.16
C GLU A 535 -45.60 -48.28 -6.29
N PHE A 536 -45.38 -49.22 -5.36
CA PHE A 536 -44.14 -49.25 -4.59
C PHE A 536 -42.92 -49.61 -5.44
N VAL A 537 -43.08 -50.48 -6.45
CA VAL A 537 -42.00 -50.82 -7.39
C VAL A 537 -41.60 -49.60 -8.22
N SER A 538 -42.55 -48.89 -8.85
CA SER A 538 -42.23 -47.70 -9.66
C SER A 538 -41.59 -46.59 -8.82
N ARG A 539 -42.08 -46.38 -7.59
CA ARG A 539 -41.50 -45.43 -6.64
C ARG A 539 -40.10 -45.83 -6.15
N THR A 540 -39.82 -47.13 -6.04
CA THR A 540 -38.48 -47.63 -5.71
C THR A 540 -37.51 -47.38 -6.87
N THR A 541 -37.89 -47.72 -8.10
CA THR A 541 -37.05 -47.48 -9.28
C THR A 541 -36.72 -46.00 -9.50
N GLU A 542 -37.65 -45.09 -9.17
CA GLU A 542 -37.38 -43.64 -9.26
C GLU A 542 -36.42 -43.16 -8.16
N VAL A 543 -36.54 -43.69 -6.93
CA VAL A 543 -35.56 -43.42 -5.86
C VAL A 543 -34.17 -43.96 -6.20
N GLU A 544 -34.09 -45.13 -6.84
CA GLU A 544 -32.82 -45.69 -7.32
C GLU A 544 -32.22 -44.86 -8.48
N ARG A 545 -33.05 -44.34 -9.39
CA ARG A 545 -32.65 -43.43 -10.47
C ARG A 545 -32.06 -42.13 -9.90
N VAL A 546 -32.79 -41.46 -9.00
CA VAL A 546 -32.33 -40.23 -8.34
C VAL A 546 -31.08 -40.48 -7.48
N LYS A 547 -30.97 -41.63 -6.82
CA LYS A 547 -29.76 -42.03 -6.08
C LYS A 547 -28.56 -42.18 -7.02
N ALA A 548 -28.73 -42.74 -8.21
CA ALA A 548 -27.67 -42.84 -9.21
C ALA A 548 -27.22 -41.44 -9.69
N GLU A 549 -28.17 -40.56 -10.04
CA GLU A 549 -27.89 -39.17 -10.45
C GLU A 549 -27.14 -38.38 -9.37
N LEU A 550 -27.56 -38.50 -8.11
CA LEU A 550 -26.88 -37.87 -6.96
C LEU A 550 -25.49 -38.47 -6.72
N SER A 551 -25.31 -39.79 -6.87
CA SER A 551 -24.01 -40.44 -6.75
C SER A 551 -23.04 -39.99 -7.85
N GLU A 552 -23.52 -39.86 -9.09
CA GLU A 552 -22.70 -39.38 -10.21
C GLU A 552 -22.35 -37.90 -10.03
N ARG A 553 -23.30 -37.05 -9.64
CA ARG A 553 -23.04 -35.64 -9.31
C ARG A 553 -22.03 -35.49 -8.17
N SER A 554 -22.14 -36.31 -7.12
CA SER A 554 -21.17 -36.33 -6.03
C SER A 554 -19.77 -36.77 -6.50
N HIS A 555 -19.69 -37.68 -7.47
CA HIS A 555 -18.41 -38.12 -8.01
C HIS A 555 -17.76 -37.05 -8.90
N ARG A 556 -18.53 -36.38 -9.76
CA ARG A 556 -18.05 -35.23 -10.55
C ARG A 556 -17.53 -34.09 -9.65
N LEU A 557 -18.27 -33.73 -8.60
CA LEU A 557 -17.85 -32.73 -7.61
C LEU A 557 -16.57 -33.14 -6.85
N GLN A 558 -16.37 -34.43 -6.58
CA GLN A 558 -15.11 -34.92 -6.01
C GLN A 558 -13.96 -34.72 -7.01
N THR A 559 -14.14 -35.09 -8.28
CA THR A 559 -13.11 -34.87 -9.32
C THR A 559 -12.78 -33.39 -9.52
N GLU A 560 -13.77 -32.51 -9.44
CA GLU A 560 -13.57 -31.05 -9.49
C GLU A 560 -12.78 -30.55 -8.27
N LEU A 561 -13.06 -31.05 -7.06
CA LEU A 561 -12.33 -30.76 -5.83
C LEU A 561 -10.88 -31.27 -5.88
N ASP A 562 -10.66 -32.48 -6.38
CA ASP A 562 -9.34 -33.09 -6.53
C ASP A 562 -8.48 -32.30 -7.54
N ASN A 563 -9.08 -31.89 -8.68
CA ASN A 563 -8.44 -31.02 -9.68
C ASN A 563 -8.10 -29.63 -9.10
N ALA A 564 -9.02 -29.00 -8.36
CA ALA A 564 -8.77 -27.71 -7.73
C ALA A 564 -7.64 -27.79 -6.67
N SER A 565 -7.58 -28.90 -5.93
CA SER A 565 -6.52 -29.17 -4.96
C SER A 565 -5.16 -29.36 -5.63
N ALA A 566 -5.10 -30.05 -6.77
CA ALA A 566 -3.88 -30.21 -7.56
C ALA A 566 -3.36 -28.87 -8.13
N LEU A 567 -4.27 -28.00 -8.60
CA LEU A 567 -3.93 -26.64 -9.06
C LEU A 567 -3.43 -25.75 -7.92
N LEU A 568 -4.02 -25.86 -6.72
CA LEU A 568 -3.54 -25.18 -5.52
C LEU A 568 -2.11 -25.63 -5.16
N GLU A 569 -1.86 -26.93 -5.10
CA GLU A 569 -0.51 -27.47 -4.88
C GLU A 569 0.50 -26.99 -5.93
N GLU A 570 0.13 -26.88 -7.21
CA GLU A 570 1.03 -26.36 -8.24
C GLU A 570 1.31 -24.86 -8.07
N SER A 571 0.31 -24.09 -7.63
CA SER A 571 0.44 -22.66 -7.30
C SER A 571 1.37 -22.45 -6.10
N GLU A 572 1.20 -23.21 -5.01
CA GLU A 572 2.09 -23.18 -3.84
C GLU A 572 3.53 -23.57 -4.22
N LYS A 573 3.72 -24.60 -5.05
CA LYS A 573 5.04 -25.01 -5.56
C LYS A 573 5.68 -23.94 -6.46
N LYS A 574 4.90 -23.09 -7.13
CA LYS A 574 5.40 -21.90 -7.85
C LYS A 574 5.76 -20.78 -6.88
N GLY A 575 4.92 -20.50 -5.89
CA GLY A 575 5.20 -19.51 -4.83
C GLY A 575 6.49 -19.81 -4.06
N VAL A 576 6.70 -21.07 -3.65
CA VAL A 576 7.93 -21.52 -2.96
C VAL A 576 9.17 -21.44 -3.84
N LYS A 577 9.05 -21.53 -5.18
CA LYS A 577 10.17 -21.28 -6.11
C LYS A 577 10.48 -19.79 -6.19
N LEU A 578 9.47 -18.95 -6.41
CA LEU A 578 9.62 -17.50 -6.53
C LEU A 578 10.18 -16.88 -5.24
N ALA A 579 9.75 -17.35 -4.07
CA ALA A 579 10.33 -16.94 -2.78
C ALA A 579 11.84 -17.25 -2.72
N LYS A 580 12.25 -18.47 -3.09
CA LYS A 580 13.67 -18.89 -3.13
C LYS A 580 14.49 -18.19 -4.22
N GLU A 581 13.85 -17.62 -5.22
CA GLU A 581 14.50 -16.77 -6.23
C GLU A 581 14.63 -15.33 -5.74
N ALA A 582 13.63 -14.80 -5.04
CA ALA A 582 13.73 -13.53 -4.32
C ALA A 582 14.82 -13.57 -3.23
N ASP A 583 14.89 -14.61 -2.41
CA ASP A 583 15.94 -14.80 -1.40
C ASP A 583 17.35 -14.76 -2.03
N LYS A 584 17.53 -15.44 -3.19
CA LYS A 584 18.79 -15.45 -3.94
C LYS A 584 19.13 -14.09 -4.57
N LEU A 585 18.14 -13.35 -5.04
CA LEU A 585 18.34 -12.00 -5.56
C LEU A 585 18.68 -11.02 -4.44
N ASN A 586 18.06 -11.17 -3.27
CA ASN A 586 18.35 -10.37 -2.09
C ASN A 586 19.74 -10.67 -1.51
N SER A 587 20.17 -11.94 -1.49
CA SER A 587 21.56 -12.31 -1.18
C SER A 587 22.54 -11.66 -2.15
N LYS A 588 22.30 -11.73 -3.46
CA LYS A 588 23.16 -11.07 -4.47
C LYS A 588 23.18 -9.55 -4.35
N LEU A 589 22.08 -8.94 -3.91
CA LEU A 589 22.02 -7.51 -3.63
C LEU A 589 22.91 -7.16 -2.44
N GLN A 590 22.81 -7.92 -1.33
CA GLN A 590 23.68 -7.77 -0.17
C GLN A 590 25.16 -7.99 -0.53
N ASP A 591 25.49 -9.07 -1.27
CA ASP A 591 26.86 -9.34 -1.74
C ASP A 591 27.45 -8.13 -2.51
N SER A 592 26.62 -7.50 -3.36
CA SER A 592 26.98 -6.32 -4.15
C SER A 592 27.10 -5.05 -3.30
N GLU A 593 26.26 -4.87 -2.28
CA GLU A 593 26.36 -3.76 -1.34
C GLU A 593 27.58 -3.87 -0.41
N GLU A 594 27.94 -5.08 0.02
CA GLU A 594 29.18 -5.34 0.76
C GLU A 594 30.42 -5.09 -0.12
N LEU A 595 30.40 -5.52 -1.39
CA LEU A 595 31.47 -5.22 -2.35
C LEU A 595 31.65 -3.71 -2.56
N ARG A 596 30.55 -2.97 -2.73
CA ARG A 596 30.53 -1.50 -2.87
C ARG A 596 31.03 -0.79 -1.61
N GLN A 597 30.75 -1.33 -0.42
CA GLN A 597 31.29 -0.81 0.84
C GLN A 597 32.80 -1.04 0.92
N GLU A 598 33.30 -2.21 0.51
CA GLU A 598 34.73 -2.49 0.48
C GLU A 598 35.48 -1.66 -0.55
N GLU A 599 34.94 -1.46 -1.76
CA GLU A 599 35.48 -0.50 -2.75
C GLU A 599 35.53 0.93 -2.17
N THR A 600 34.49 1.34 -1.44
CA THR A 600 34.45 2.65 -0.77
C THR A 600 35.52 2.75 0.32
N ARG A 601 35.74 1.68 1.10
CA ARG A 601 36.79 1.61 2.13
C ARG A 601 38.19 1.63 1.52
N GLN A 602 38.42 0.92 0.42
CA GLN A 602 39.68 0.95 -0.33
C GLN A 602 39.94 2.32 -0.95
N LYS A 603 38.93 2.96 -1.54
CA LYS A 603 39.02 4.34 -2.07
C LYS A 603 39.35 5.36 -0.97
N LEU A 604 38.78 5.24 0.22
CA LEU A 604 39.13 6.07 1.37
C LEU A 604 40.57 5.84 1.83
N ASN A 605 41.03 4.58 1.88
CA ASN A 605 42.40 4.24 2.26
C ASN A 605 43.43 4.78 1.25
N LEU A 606 43.18 4.59 -0.05
CA LEU A 606 43.99 5.18 -1.13
C LEU A 606 43.98 6.72 -1.08
N SER A 607 42.84 7.35 -0.79
CA SER A 607 42.77 8.81 -0.59
C SER A 607 43.54 9.27 0.65
N GLY A 608 43.69 8.43 1.68
CA GLY A 608 44.56 8.66 2.83
C GLY A 608 46.05 8.60 2.44
N GLN A 609 46.44 7.56 1.70
CA GLN A 609 47.81 7.42 1.17
C GLN A 609 48.19 8.56 0.23
N ILE A 610 47.28 9.00 -0.66
CA ILE A 610 47.50 10.17 -1.52
C ILE A 610 47.75 11.42 -0.68
N ARG A 611 46.91 11.70 0.33
CA ARG A 611 47.13 12.84 1.24
C ARG A 611 48.45 12.76 2.00
N GLN A 612 48.87 11.57 2.42
CA GLN A 612 50.16 11.38 3.08
C GLN A 612 51.32 11.70 2.13
N LEU A 613 51.26 11.19 0.89
CA LEU A 613 52.25 11.50 -0.15
C LEU A 613 52.21 12.98 -0.59
N GLU A 614 51.05 13.64 -0.53
CA GLU A 614 50.93 15.09 -0.78
C GLU A 614 51.59 15.92 0.33
N VAL A 615 51.45 15.50 1.60
CA VAL A 615 52.16 16.12 2.74
C VAL A 615 53.66 15.86 2.67
N GLU A 616 54.09 14.63 2.37
CA GLU A 616 55.51 14.28 2.17
C GLU A 616 56.11 15.04 0.97
N ARG A 617 55.34 15.28 -0.10
CA ARG A 617 55.74 16.17 -1.20
C ARG A 617 55.84 17.63 -0.76
N SER A 618 54.93 18.10 0.10
CA SER A 618 54.94 19.48 0.60
C SER A 618 56.17 19.75 1.46
N THR A 619 56.51 18.87 2.41
CA THR A 619 57.71 19.03 3.24
C THR A 619 59.00 18.86 2.44
N LEU A 620 59.02 18.00 1.40
CA LEU A 620 60.16 17.93 0.46
C LEU A 620 60.30 19.19 -0.40
N LEU A 621 59.20 19.87 -0.75
CA LEU A 621 59.24 21.16 -1.45
C LEU A 621 59.69 22.29 -0.53
N GLU A 622 59.18 22.35 0.71
CA GLU A 622 59.66 23.28 1.74
C GLU A 622 61.17 23.10 1.98
N GLN A 623 61.64 21.85 2.10
CA GLN A 623 63.07 21.54 2.24
C GLN A 623 63.87 21.94 0.99
N GLN A 624 63.32 21.79 -0.22
CA GLN A 624 63.95 22.28 -1.44
C GLN A 624 64.00 23.82 -1.47
N GLU A 625 62.96 24.52 -1.02
CA GLU A 625 62.95 25.98 -0.95
C GLU A 625 63.91 26.52 0.12
N GLU A 626 64.05 25.84 1.26
CA GLU A 626 65.11 26.09 2.25
C GLU A 626 66.51 25.89 1.67
N ASP A 627 66.77 24.77 0.98
CA ASP A 627 68.05 24.49 0.32
C ASP A 627 68.31 25.46 -0.84
N GLU A 628 67.30 25.87 -1.60
CA GLU A 628 67.41 26.87 -2.66
C GLU A 628 67.63 28.27 -2.10
N GLU A 629 67.03 28.65 -0.97
CA GLU A 629 67.32 29.94 -0.32
C GLU A 629 68.70 29.93 0.36
N ALA A 630 69.08 28.84 1.01
CA ALA A 630 70.45 28.64 1.51
C ALA A 630 71.47 28.72 0.36
N ARG A 631 71.18 28.09 -0.78
CA ARG A 631 71.97 28.17 -1.99
C ARG A 631 71.98 29.57 -2.61
N ARG A 632 70.84 30.27 -2.71
CA ARG A 632 70.77 31.66 -3.21
C ARG A 632 71.52 32.62 -2.27
N ASN A 633 71.56 32.35 -0.97
CA ASN A 633 72.32 33.13 -0.01
C ASN A 633 73.83 32.81 -0.07
N LEU A 634 74.21 31.55 -0.31
CA LEU A 634 75.58 31.18 -0.69
C LEU A 634 76.00 31.79 -2.03
N GLU A 635 75.14 31.80 -3.05
CA GLU A 635 75.39 32.41 -4.36
C GLU A 635 75.45 33.94 -4.26
N LYS A 636 74.66 34.61 -3.39
CA LYS A 636 74.84 36.04 -3.08
C LYS A 636 76.18 36.32 -2.39
N GLN A 637 76.61 35.46 -1.44
CA GLN A 637 77.94 35.56 -0.83
C GLN A 637 79.05 35.32 -1.87
N LEU A 638 78.86 34.37 -2.79
CA LEU A 638 79.77 34.11 -3.91
C LEU A 638 79.82 35.28 -4.89
N GLN A 639 78.69 35.86 -5.29
CA GLN A 639 78.60 37.04 -6.15
C GLN A 639 79.25 38.27 -5.52
N THR A 640 79.13 38.44 -4.19
CA THR A 640 79.84 39.49 -3.44
C THR A 640 81.37 39.32 -3.52
N VAL A 641 81.86 38.09 -3.72
CA VAL A 641 83.29 37.76 -3.95
C VAL A 641 83.65 37.73 -5.45
N GLN A 642 82.68 37.47 -6.34
CA GLN A 642 82.89 37.31 -7.79
C GLN A 642 82.59 38.57 -8.62
N ALA A 643 82.10 39.65 -8.01
CA ALA A 643 81.98 41.00 -8.60
C ALA A 643 83.35 41.66 -8.91
N GLN A 644 84.36 40.87 -9.25
CA GLN A 644 85.75 41.29 -9.46
C GLN A 644 86.45 40.54 -10.62
N LYS A 645 85.69 40.01 -11.58
CA LYS A 645 86.18 39.69 -12.94
C LYS A 645 85.12 39.92 -14.03
N LYS A 646 85.56 39.96 -15.29
CA LYS A 646 84.89 40.64 -16.41
C LYS A 646 84.62 39.71 -17.61
N LEU A 647 83.46 39.95 -18.24
CA LEU A 647 83.19 40.07 -19.69
C LEU A 647 83.35 38.87 -20.65
N ASP A 648 82.44 38.87 -21.65
CA ASP A 648 82.50 38.34 -23.04
C ASP A 648 82.71 36.81 -23.22
N GLU A 649 82.29 36.10 -24.29
CA GLU A 649 81.61 36.34 -25.60
C GLU A 649 80.94 34.96 -25.99
N ASP A 650 80.02 34.72 -26.93
CA ASP A 650 79.34 35.45 -28.03
C ASP A 650 77.95 34.76 -28.32
N VAL A 651 77.20 35.14 -29.38
CA VAL A 651 75.83 34.70 -29.73
C VAL A 651 75.76 33.63 -30.85
N GLY A 652 74.69 32.81 -30.87
CA GLY A 652 74.30 32.02 -32.04
C GLY A 652 72.81 31.62 -32.07
N SER A 653 72.15 31.78 -33.23
CA SER A 653 70.79 31.29 -33.57
C SER A 653 69.60 31.96 -32.86
N VAL A 654 69.43 33.29 -33.02
CA VAL A 654 68.33 34.07 -32.38
C VAL A 654 66.93 33.77 -32.95
N GLU A 655 66.75 33.68 -34.27
CA GLU A 655 65.41 33.78 -34.89
C GLU A 655 64.48 32.60 -34.57
N GLY A 656 65.01 31.38 -34.43
CA GLY A 656 64.23 30.23 -33.96
C GLY A 656 63.93 30.25 -32.45
N LEU A 657 64.76 30.95 -31.66
CA LEU A 657 64.57 31.06 -30.21
C LEU A 657 63.45 32.03 -29.86
N GLU A 658 63.18 33.07 -30.66
CA GLU A 658 62.08 34.01 -30.35
C GLU A 658 60.69 33.37 -30.49
N GLU A 659 60.45 32.54 -31.51
CA GLU A 659 59.15 31.85 -31.65
C GLU A 659 58.96 30.78 -30.55
N VAL A 660 60.02 30.04 -30.21
CA VAL A 660 60.01 29.08 -29.11
C VAL A 660 59.80 29.78 -27.77
N LYS A 661 60.49 30.91 -27.51
CA LYS A 661 60.28 31.75 -26.33
C LYS A 661 58.84 32.25 -26.23
N ARG A 662 58.24 32.69 -27.35
CA ARG A 662 56.86 33.20 -27.37
C ARG A 662 55.82 32.10 -27.13
N LYS A 663 56.07 30.87 -27.59
CA LYS A 663 55.28 29.68 -27.22
C LYS A 663 55.44 29.33 -25.74
N LEU A 664 56.68 29.15 -25.27
CA LEU A 664 56.99 28.85 -23.87
C LEU A 664 56.42 29.90 -22.90
N GLN A 665 56.42 31.18 -23.27
CA GLN A 665 55.83 32.24 -22.45
C GLN A 665 54.29 32.14 -22.39
N LYS A 666 53.62 31.85 -23.51
CA LYS A 666 52.16 31.60 -23.51
C LYS A 666 51.79 30.32 -22.77
N ASP A 667 52.60 29.26 -22.92
CA ASP A 667 52.41 27.99 -22.21
C ASP A 667 52.63 28.19 -20.69
N MET A 668 53.63 28.99 -20.31
CA MET A 668 53.85 29.42 -18.92
C MET A 668 52.62 30.16 -18.38
N GLU A 669 52.14 31.20 -19.06
CA GLU A 669 50.94 31.97 -18.68
C GLU A 669 49.70 31.06 -18.52
N LEU A 670 49.48 30.12 -19.44
CA LEU A 670 48.40 29.12 -19.36
C LEU A 670 48.58 28.12 -18.21
N THR A 671 49.82 27.71 -17.88
CA THR A 671 50.08 26.86 -16.71
C THR A 671 49.91 27.61 -15.39
N THR A 672 50.25 28.91 -15.33
CA THR A 672 50.01 29.77 -14.17
C THR A 672 48.51 29.95 -13.92
N GLN A 673 47.72 30.27 -14.94
CA GLN A 673 46.25 30.35 -14.79
C GLN A 673 45.64 29.03 -14.31
N ARG A 674 46.07 27.89 -14.87
CA ARG A 674 45.63 26.56 -14.40
C ARG A 674 46.07 26.26 -12.96
N LEU A 675 47.23 26.77 -12.53
CA LEU A 675 47.68 26.64 -11.14
C LEU A 675 46.79 27.47 -10.20
N GLU A 676 46.50 28.72 -10.55
CA GLU A 676 45.60 29.62 -9.80
C GLU A 676 44.18 29.03 -9.68
N GLU A 677 43.62 28.48 -10.77
CA GLU A 677 42.35 27.75 -10.76
C GLU A 677 42.36 26.57 -9.79
N LYS A 678 43.45 25.79 -9.76
CA LYS A 678 43.59 24.63 -8.86
C LYS A 678 43.76 25.06 -7.41
N THR A 679 44.52 26.12 -7.13
CA THR A 679 44.64 26.71 -5.79
C THR A 679 43.27 27.22 -5.31
N MET A 680 42.54 27.99 -6.12
CA MET A 680 41.18 28.44 -5.79
C MET A 680 40.18 27.30 -5.58
N SER A 681 40.39 26.15 -6.24
CA SER A 681 39.59 24.93 -6.04
C SER A 681 39.95 24.24 -4.72
N MET A 682 41.25 24.13 -4.40
CA MET A 682 41.74 23.58 -3.14
C MET A 682 41.25 24.38 -1.94
N ASP A 683 41.35 25.71 -2.00
CA ASP A 683 40.80 26.67 -1.03
C ASP A 683 39.32 26.41 -0.71
N LYS A 684 38.50 26.15 -1.73
CA LYS A 684 37.07 25.86 -1.59
C LYS A 684 36.85 24.49 -0.94
N MET A 685 37.63 23.49 -1.33
CA MET A 685 37.57 22.13 -0.76
C MET A 685 38.05 22.07 0.70
N GLU A 686 39.01 22.91 1.10
CA GLU A 686 39.42 23.01 2.51
C GLU A 686 38.37 23.74 3.35
N LYS A 687 37.76 24.81 2.83
CA LYS A 687 36.65 25.51 3.50
C LYS A 687 35.43 24.59 3.71
N THR A 688 35.08 23.73 2.73
CA THR A 688 33.99 22.75 2.91
C THR A 688 34.37 21.61 3.85
N LYS A 689 35.60 21.07 3.77
CA LYS A 689 36.15 20.09 4.74
C LYS A 689 36.04 20.61 6.18
N ASN A 690 36.49 21.83 6.43
CA ASN A 690 36.50 22.39 7.79
C ASN A 690 35.08 22.65 8.32
N ARG A 691 34.14 23.06 7.44
CA ARG A 691 32.71 23.19 7.79
C ARG A 691 32.08 21.84 8.15
N LEU A 692 32.35 20.79 7.37
CA LEU A 692 31.86 19.43 7.62
C LEU A 692 32.46 18.80 8.89
N GLN A 693 33.71 19.14 9.23
CA GLN A 693 34.31 18.73 10.51
C GLN A 693 33.58 19.38 11.68
N GLN A 694 33.30 20.68 11.61
CA GLN A 694 32.55 21.39 12.66
C GLN A 694 31.12 20.84 12.81
N GLU A 695 30.41 20.59 11.70
CA GLU A 695 29.09 19.94 11.70
C GLU A 695 29.11 18.55 12.39
N LEU A 696 30.19 17.78 12.21
CA LEU A 696 30.38 16.48 12.85
C LEU A 696 30.67 16.60 14.36
N ASP A 697 31.54 17.53 14.73
CA ASP A 697 31.93 17.76 16.13
C ASP A 697 30.73 18.25 16.97
N ASP A 698 29.93 19.18 16.43
CA ASP A 698 28.68 19.66 17.04
C ASP A 698 27.66 18.50 17.24
N LEU A 699 27.47 17.66 16.21
CA LEU A 699 26.57 16.49 16.30
C LEU A 699 27.04 15.43 17.31
N MET A 700 28.36 15.28 17.52
CA MET A 700 28.91 14.39 18.55
C MET A 700 28.62 14.91 19.97
N VAL A 701 28.74 16.22 20.19
CA VAL A 701 28.40 16.86 21.48
C VAL A 701 26.90 16.68 21.80
N ASP A 702 26.03 16.92 20.82
CA ASP A 702 24.58 16.72 20.98
C ASP A 702 24.22 15.27 21.30
N LEU A 703 24.84 14.29 20.62
CA LEU A 703 24.61 12.87 20.86
C LEU A 703 24.97 12.45 22.30
N ASP A 704 26.12 12.90 22.80
CA ASP A 704 26.55 12.58 24.17
C ASP A 704 25.74 13.36 25.24
N HIS A 705 25.27 14.57 24.92
CA HIS A 705 24.30 15.28 25.77
C HIS A 705 22.97 14.51 25.89
N GLN A 706 22.42 14.01 24.78
CA GLN A 706 21.20 13.19 24.78
C GLN A 706 21.41 11.88 25.55
N ARG A 707 22.55 11.20 25.39
CA ARG A 707 22.91 9.99 26.16
C ARG A 707 22.94 10.24 27.67
N GLN A 708 23.49 11.38 28.11
CA GLN A 708 23.51 11.77 29.51
C GLN A 708 22.09 12.04 30.06
N ILE A 709 21.23 12.71 29.28
CA ILE A 709 19.82 12.94 29.64
C ILE A 709 19.08 11.61 29.81
N VAL A 710 19.16 10.69 28.84
CA VAL A 710 18.50 9.38 28.92
C VAL A 710 18.98 8.60 30.14
N SER A 711 20.30 8.50 30.36
CA SER A 711 20.83 7.81 31.55
C SER A 711 20.41 8.45 32.88
N SER A 712 20.16 9.77 32.90
CA SER A 712 19.65 10.49 34.07
C SER A 712 18.16 10.18 34.32
N LEU A 713 17.35 10.15 33.26
CA LEU A 713 15.92 9.80 33.33
C LEU A 713 15.71 8.34 33.74
N GLU A 714 16.44 7.39 33.16
CA GLU A 714 16.40 5.97 33.57
C GLU A 714 16.70 5.77 35.06
N LYS A 715 17.68 6.52 35.60
CA LYS A 715 18.06 6.48 37.03
C LYS A 715 17.02 7.13 37.94
N LYS A 716 16.18 8.04 37.43
CA LYS A 716 15.02 8.59 38.16
C LYS A 716 13.85 7.62 38.12
N GLN A 717 13.53 7.07 36.95
CA GLN A 717 12.45 6.10 36.77
C GLN A 717 12.64 4.89 37.67
N LYS A 718 13.81 4.23 37.60
CA LYS A 718 14.13 3.06 38.45
C LYS A 718 14.03 3.33 39.96
N LYS A 719 14.22 4.58 40.41
CA LYS A 719 14.02 4.97 41.82
C LYS A 719 12.55 5.17 42.17
N PHE A 720 11.76 5.74 41.27
CA PHE A 720 10.30 5.82 41.42
C PHE A 720 9.68 4.42 41.43
N ASP A 721 10.08 3.56 40.48
CA ASP A 721 9.63 2.17 40.38
C ASP A 721 9.96 1.39 41.66
N GLN A 722 11.18 1.57 42.20
CA GLN A 722 11.60 0.95 43.46
C GLN A 722 10.74 1.41 44.64
N LEU A 723 10.57 2.73 44.84
CA LEU A 723 9.76 3.26 45.95
C LEU A 723 8.29 2.83 45.84
N LEU A 724 7.74 2.81 44.62
CA LEU A 724 6.39 2.33 44.36
C LEU A 724 6.26 0.81 44.61
N ALA A 725 7.29 0.02 44.28
CA ALA A 725 7.32 -1.40 44.58
C ALA A 725 7.41 -1.67 46.09
N GLU A 726 8.24 -0.91 46.82
CA GLU A 726 8.35 -0.99 48.28
C GLU A 726 7.00 -0.69 48.96
N GLU A 727 6.33 0.41 48.59
CA GLU A 727 4.99 0.75 49.11
C GLU A 727 3.91 -0.28 48.68
N LYS A 728 3.93 -0.76 47.42
CA LYS A 728 3.04 -1.86 46.96
C LYS A 728 3.26 -3.12 47.81
N THR A 729 4.50 -3.48 48.14
CA THR A 729 4.82 -4.65 48.98
C THR A 729 4.38 -4.46 50.43
N ILE A 730 4.58 -3.28 51.02
CA ILE A 730 4.11 -2.95 52.37
C ILE A 730 2.58 -3.03 52.45
N SER A 731 1.88 -2.43 51.48
CA SER A 731 0.41 -2.45 51.38
C SER A 731 -0.14 -3.87 51.19
N ALA A 732 0.44 -4.65 50.28
CA ALA A 732 0.07 -6.05 50.05
C ALA A 732 0.29 -6.91 51.31
N ARG A 733 1.39 -6.69 52.04
CA ARG A 733 1.66 -7.37 53.31
C ARG A 733 0.62 -7.03 54.37
N TYR A 734 0.23 -5.77 54.53
CA TYR A 734 -0.83 -5.40 55.49
C TYR A 734 -2.20 -5.98 55.09
N ALA A 735 -2.49 -6.11 53.79
CA ALA A 735 -3.68 -6.81 53.32
C ALA A 735 -3.64 -8.31 53.67
N GLU A 736 -2.50 -8.98 53.48
CA GLU A 736 -2.34 -10.40 53.84
C GLU A 736 -2.41 -10.62 55.36
N GLU A 737 -1.78 -9.76 56.16
CA GLU A 737 -1.84 -9.81 57.63
C GLU A 737 -3.28 -9.59 58.15
N ARG A 738 -4.04 -8.67 57.52
CA ARG A 738 -5.48 -8.48 57.79
C ARG A 738 -6.29 -9.73 57.43
N ASP A 739 -6.12 -10.26 56.23
CA ASP A 739 -6.95 -11.36 55.71
C ASP A 739 -6.64 -12.67 56.45
N ARG A 740 -5.40 -12.86 56.89
CA ARG A 740 -4.99 -13.94 57.79
C ARG A 740 -5.63 -13.78 59.17
N ALA A 741 -5.63 -12.58 59.75
CA ALA A 741 -6.29 -12.32 61.04
C ALA A 741 -7.81 -12.52 60.96
N GLU A 742 -8.45 -12.15 59.84
CA GLU A 742 -9.88 -12.36 59.61
C GLU A 742 -10.21 -13.85 59.36
N ALA A 743 -9.33 -14.60 58.67
CA ALA A 743 -9.45 -16.04 58.53
C ALA A 743 -9.30 -16.77 59.88
N GLU A 744 -8.32 -16.37 60.69
CA GLU A 744 -8.16 -16.87 62.06
C GLU A 744 -9.38 -16.55 62.94
N ALA A 745 -9.98 -15.37 62.80
CA ALA A 745 -11.20 -15.01 63.52
C ALA A 745 -12.36 -15.93 63.12
N ARG A 746 -12.61 -16.11 61.82
CA ARG A 746 -13.63 -17.06 61.31
C ARG A 746 -13.38 -18.49 61.75
N GLU A 747 -12.11 -18.93 61.82
CA GLU A 747 -11.76 -20.27 62.31
C GLU A 747 -12.04 -20.42 63.81
N LYS A 748 -11.73 -19.39 64.61
CA LYS A 748 -12.03 -19.34 66.05
C LYS A 748 -13.54 -19.31 66.31
N ASP A 749 -14.31 -18.54 65.55
CA ASP A 749 -15.78 -18.52 65.60
C ASP A 749 -16.36 -19.89 65.21
N THR A 750 -15.83 -20.52 64.15
CA THR A 750 -16.26 -21.86 63.71
C THR A 750 -15.97 -22.91 64.79
N LYS A 751 -14.80 -22.84 65.44
CA LYS A 751 -14.45 -23.72 66.57
C LYS A 751 -15.31 -23.46 67.80
N ALA A 752 -15.64 -22.20 68.10
CA ALA A 752 -16.55 -21.84 69.18
C ALA A 752 -17.96 -22.39 68.93
N LEU A 753 -18.48 -22.27 67.70
CA LEU A 753 -19.77 -22.84 67.30
C LEU A 753 -19.77 -24.38 67.32
N SER A 754 -18.69 -25.05 66.93
CA SER A 754 -18.60 -26.51 67.02
C SER A 754 -18.47 -27.00 68.47
N MET A 755 -17.73 -26.27 69.31
CA MET A 755 -17.64 -26.58 70.75
C MET A 755 -18.96 -26.31 71.48
N ALA A 756 -19.69 -25.25 71.11
CA ALA A 756 -21.02 -24.98 71.64
C ALA A 756 -21.99 -26.13 71.32
N ARG A 757 -22.05 -26.59 70.05
CA ARG A 757 -22.88 -27.74 69.66
C ARG A 757 -22.48 -29.03 70.38
N ALA A 758 -21.19 -29.35 70.46
CA ALA A 758 -20.74 -30.54 71.19
C ALA A 758 -21.05 -30.48 72.69
N LEU A 759 -21.18 -29.27 73.27
CA LEU A 759 -21.57 -29.05 74.66
C LEU A 759 -23.10 -29.11 74.83
N GLU A 760 -23.88 -28.62 73.85
CA GLU A 760 -25.34 -28.83 73.76
C GLU A 760 -25.67 -30.34 73.66
N GLU A 761 -25.03 -31.06 72.72
CA GLU A 761 -25.15 -32.51 72.54
C GLU A 761 -24.82 -33.27 73.85
N ALA A 762 -23.71 -32.93 74.52
CA ALA A 762 -23.32 -33.54 75.79
C ALA A 762 -24.29 -33.20 76.96
N LEU A 763 -24.97 -32.05 76.94
CA LEU A 763 -26.00 -31.70 77.91
C LEU A 763 -27.32 -32.43 77.64
N GLU A 764 -27.67 -32.68 76.37
CA GLU A 764 -28.82 -33.52 76.02
C GLU A 764 -28.59 -34.99 76.43
N GLU A 765 -27.41 -35.54 76.18
CA GLU A 765 -27.03 -36.89 76.66
C GLU A 765 -27.02 -36.97 78.20
N GLY A 766 -26.46 -35.96 78.89
CA GLY A 766 -26.45 -35.89 80.36
C GLY A 766 -27.86 -35.79 80.95
N GLY A 767 -28.71 -34.94 80.39
CA GLY A 767 -30.11 -34.77 80.83
C GLY A 767 -30.96 -36.03 80.61
N ALA A 768 -30.73 -36.76 79.51
CA ALA A 768 -31.37 -38.06 79.28
C ALA A 768 -30.98 -39.10 80.36
N GLY A 769 -29.74 -39.04 80.86
CA GLY A 769 -29.24 -39.90 81.94
C GLY A 769 -29.95 -39.69 83.29
N GLU A 770 -30.20 -38.44 83.69
CA GLU A 770 -30.92 -38.16 84.95
C GLU A 770 -32.40 -38.57 84.89
N VAL A 771 -33.06 -38.36 83.74
CA VAL A 771 -34.46 -38.77 83.53
C VAL A 771 -34.64 -40.30 83.69
N GLN A 772 -33.65 -41.11 83.32
CA GLN A 772 -33.72 -42.57 83.51
C GLN A 772 -33.52 -43.05 84.96
N GLN A 773 -32.98 -42.22 85.86
CA GLN A 773 -32.90 -42.56 87.30
C GLN A 773 -34.12 -42.10 88.10
N ALA A 774 -35.00 -41.27 87.52
CA ALA A 774 -36.20 -40.74 88.18
C ALA A 774 -37.44 -41.66 88.09
N ALA A 775 -37.31 -42.90 87.63
CA ALA A 775 -38.39 -43.89 87.61
C ALA A 775 -38.61 -44.51 89.01
N PRO A 776 -39.78 -44.33 89.65
CA PRO A 776 -40.05 -44.93 90.96
C PRO A 776 -40.22 -46.45 90.88
N ARG A 777 -39.82 -47.13 91.96
CA ARG A 777 -40.03 -48.58 92.18
C ARG A 777 -41.46 -48.90 92.63
#